data_AF-A0A2N6ES13-F1
#
_entry.id   AF-A0A2N6ES13-F1
#
_cell.length_a   1.000
_cell.length_b   1.000
_cell.length_c   1.000
_cell.angle_alpha   90.00
_cell.angle_beta   90.00
_cell.angle_gamma   90.00
#
_symmetry.space_group_name_H-M   'P 1'
#
loop_
_entity.id
_entity.type
_entity.pdbx_description
1 polymer ?
#
loop_
_entity_poly.entity_id
_entity_poly.type
_entity_poly.pdbx_seq_one_letter_code
_entity_poly.pdbx_strand_id
1 'polypeptide(L)'
;MMDSETHQRFVQQLCHWAGNYIAQGRSPFRKAEPGLSLHTSQGQQQPDMILWINQDSFVAGGFVHIPSGEAEDLSIPCACAEALGVNYFATWGTRNLTIWQADSKTVTEQWPIPDLNDSSPKAYEMLLVQLMDEFRTLAVLGACPPEKLSYWHLTNLCLSTLHKARPLLSEHLRRTRSDKIRSLDAAEDEANSKLNLTIARMLVLLHDNKLPYSIEPENLDKALIQWSRELKINQLDQLADNPDEIELDEQSQVLLHHLLRRLDQIGLFRAPARAAKLLEQLLQHTAAVDDSAVPPPDTEATALLYSNQFVAHWAPSIDIDVPQRLAFKYLLRQLQQWPHPQQCRNQLFSLPLDSAPIAVAGQLLDRQTPQTHYRNTWSNQINAVWSGQRMHLPRHAPNWAYQLVYALGRLAPEGHAELTVPAELLCPVWSTPLLALLDGHYTFASISVQDNLLHLSLSRQTDSDKIVALASPLREVQISNTELHHLGAIRLALLLRAPDELYRLIEEKRLHPATDDNDHPGLERYYRSSLAEQLSQLLEEAANTGKTARPIPLPATSILDSLAALDLDGLSASRQRDLIDTTLEQRLDVALPSDLASPQSGSASQTATINKKSIEDTIYHALEIAGIPTFPEHYLYDFFRPELRSFATAHPPWQIDSEFLGTFTLKDTGGHTCHADNDYQAYAAALARASLTALSLPTDSAICQQIVERYLLDLVRIHQLIWHECHAALPTTTTANRLGNKIWKTLQLPPYKLVEEAVARFRLASSS
;
A
#
# COMPACT_ATOMS: atom_id res chain seq x y z
N MET A 1 23.74 31.38 4.59
CA MET A 1 22.98 30.11 4.46
C MET A 1 22.01 30.03 5.63
N MET A 2 20.71 29.94 5.36
CA MET A 2 19.73 29.58 6.39
C MET A 2 19.89 28.10 6.74
N ASP A 3 19.79 27.75 8.02
CA ASP A 3 19.65 26.34 8.40
C ASP A 3 18.26 25.81 7.99
N SER A 4 18.14 24.48 7.84
CA SER A 4 16.92 23.83 7.36
C SER A 4 15.71 24.09 8.27
N GLU A 5 15.95 24.22 9.58
CA GLU A 5 14.89 24.46 10.57
C GLU A 5 14.35 25.90 10.48
N THR A 6 15.22 26.88 10.32
CA THR A 6 14.88 28.29 10.12
C THR A 6 14.15 28.49 8.80
N HIS A 7 14.59 27.79 7.75
CA HIS A 7 13.91 27.79 6.45
C HIS A 7 12.47 27.29 6.57
N GLN A 8 12.25 26.13 7.21
CA GLN A 8 10.91 25.58 7.41
C GLN A 8 10.04 26.50 8.27
N ARG A 9 10.56 27.06 9.36
CA ARG A 9 9.83 28.03 10.20
C ARG A 9 9.44 29.28 9.42
N PHE A 10 10.33 29.79 8.57
CA PHE A 10 10.06 30.95 7.73
C PHE A 10 8.94 30.65 6.72
N VAL A 11 8.99 29.51 6.03
CA VAL A 11 7.94 29.06 5.11
C VAL A 11 6.59 28.90 5.80
N GLN A 12 6.57 28.29 7.00
CA GLN A 12 5.36 28.16 7.81
C GLN A 12 4.78 29.53 8.19
N GLN A 13 5.64 30.48 8.56
CA GLN A 13 5.23 31.84 8.88
C GLN A 13 4.64 32.57 7.66
N LEU A 14 5.25 32.43 6.47
CA LEU A 14 4.70 32.96 5.22
C LEU A 14 3.32 32.37 4.91
N CYS A 15 3.17 31.04 5.03
CA CYS A 15 1.88 30.38 4.82
C CYS A 15 0.82 30.85 5.82
N HIS A 16 1.19 31.07 7.08
CA HIS A 16 0.29 31.61 8.10
C HIS A 16 -0.20 33.03 7.75
N TRP A 17 0.72 33.93 7.38
CA TRP A 17 0.36 35.28 6.95
C TRP A 17 -0.49 35.28 5.69
N ALA A 18 -0.15 34.46 4.68
CA ALA A 18 -0.95 34.30 3.48
C ALA A 18 -2.37 33.78 3.81
N GLY A 19 -2.49 32.83 4.73
CA GLY A 19 -3.78 32.32 5.22
C GLY A 19 -4.63 33.41 5.86
N ASN A 20 -4.03 34.27 6.70
CA ASN A 20 -4.73 35.40 7.32
C ASN A 20 -5.22 36.42 6.26
N TYR A 21 -4.42 36.68 5.22
CA TYR A 21 -4.82 37.56 4.12
C TYR A 21 -5.96 36.96 3.28
N ILE A 22 -5.89 35.66 2.96
CA ILE A 22 -6.93 34.93 2.22
C ILE A 22 -8.25 34.93 2.98
N ALA A 23 -8.23 34.72 4.30
CA ALA A 23 -9.43 34.70 5.14
C ALA A 23 -10.20 36.05 5.15
N GLN A 24 -9.55 37.16 4.80
CA GLN A 24 -10.19 38.47 4.66
C GLN A 24 -11.00 38.63 3.37
N GLY A 25 -10.94 37.64 2.45
CA GLY A 25 -11.74 37.60 1.22
C GLY A 25 -11.29 38.58 0.12
N ARG A 26 -10.07 39.14 0.22
CA ARG A 26 -9.55 40.15 -0.72
C ARG A 26 -8.71 39.58 -1.87
N SER A 27 -8.54 38.26 -1.91
CA SER A 27 -7.65 37.54 -2.81
C SER A 27 -8.40 36.46 -3.60
N PRO A 28 -8.01 36.18 -4.86
CA PRO A 28 -8.53 35.02 -5.61
C PRO A 28 -7.99 33.68 -5.09
N PHE A 29 -6.94 33.70 -4.27
CA PHE A 29 -6.36 32.49 -3.69
C PHE A 29 -7.24 31.97 -2.57
N ARG A 30 -7.40 30.66 -2.50
CA ARG A 30 -8.19 29.94 -1.49
C ARG A 30 -7.32 29.28 -0.43
N LYS A 31 -6.07 28.97 -0.75
CA LYS A 31 -5.14 28.28 0.15
C LYS A 31 -3.69 28.62 -0.19
N ALA A 32 -2.86 28.76 0.83
CA ALA A 32 -1.40 28.71 0.72
C ALA A 32 -0.92 27.37 1.29
N GLU A 33 -0.07 26.65 0.57
CA GLU A 33 0.39 25.32 0.95
C GLU A 33 1.91 25.21 0.87
N PRO A 34 2.58 24.74 1.94
CA PRO A 34 4.03 24.57 1.94
C PRO A 34 4.46 23.21 1.37
N GLY A 35 5.59 23.18 0.65
CA GLY A 35 6.37 21.97 0.40
C GLY A 35 5.66 20.84 -0.35
N LEU A 36 4.71 21.15 -1.24
CA LEU A 36 4.06 20.11 -2.05
C LEU A 36 5.08 19.49 -2.99
N SER A 37 5.18 18.16 -3.00
CA SER A 37 6.08 17.46 -3.90
C SER A 37 5.50 17.35 -5.31
N LEU A 38 6.26 17.83 -6.30
CA LEU A 38 5.90 17.87 -7.70
C LEU A 38 6.83 17.00 -8.53
N HIS A 39 6.27 16.24 -9.46
CA HIS A 39 7.02 15.60 -10.53
C HIS A 39 7.32 16.60 -11.63
N THR A 40 8.60 16.79 -11.96
CA THR A 40 9.06 17.77 -12.95
C THR A 40 10.08 17.15 -13.91
N SER A 41 10.48 17.92 -14.93
CA SER A 41 11.58 17.52 -15.83
C SER A 41 12.94 17.35 -15.11
N GLN A 42 13.08 17.87 -13.90
CA GLN A 42 14.28 17.76 -13.05
C GLN A 42 14.10 16.74 -11.93
N GLY A 43 13.15 15.80 -12.08
CA GLY A 43 12.78 14.85 -11.04
C GLY A 43 11.80 15.45 -10.03
N GLN A 44 11.77 14.87 -8.83
CA GLN A 44 10.85 15.28 -7.77
C GLN A 44 11.36 16.54 -7.07
N GLN A 45 10.58 17.62 -7.14
CA GLN A 45 10.93 18.93 -6.60
C GLN A 45 9.86 19.40 -5.60
N GLN A 46 10.21 20.35 -4.73
CA GLN A 46 9.30 20.90 -3.73
C GLN A 46 9.41 22.43 -3.73
N PRO A 47 8.49 23.17 -4.38
CA PRO A 47 8.40 24.61 -4.16
C PRO A 47 8.06 24.90 -2.69
N ASP A 48 8.62 25.99 -2.17
CA ASP A 48 8.53 26.31 -0.75
C ASP A 48 7.10 26.68 -0.33
N MET A 49 6.39 27.46 -1.15
CA MET A 49 4.99 27.81 -0.92
C MET A 49 4.23 27.95 -2.24
N ILE A 50 3.06 27.32 -2.36
CA ILE A 50 2.16 27.43 -3.50
C ILE A 50 0.90 28.22 -3.10
N LEU A 51 0.46 29.13 -3.98
CA LEU A 51 -0.79 29.86 -3.85
C LEU A 51 -1.86 29.25 -4.76
N TRP A 52 -2.83 28.55 -4.17
CA TRP A 52 -3.89 27.85 -4.89
C TRP A 52 -5.08 28.76 -5.16
N ILE A 53 -5.53 28.82 -6.42
CA ILE A 53 -6.86 29.35 -6.78
C ILE A 53 -7.90 28.25 -6.57
N ASN A 54 -7.59 27.03 -7.04
CA ASN A 54 -8.38 25.84 -6.77
C ASN A 54 -7.47 24.61 -6.71
N GLN A 55 -7.22 24.11 -5.50
CA GLN A 55 -6.36 22.95 -5.28
C GLN A 55 -6.92 21.66 -5.90
N ASP A 56 -8.25 21.49 -5.94
CA ASP A 56 -8.87 20.25 -6.41
C ASP A 56 -8.87 20.13 -7.93
N SER A 57 -8.79 21.27 -8.64
CA SER A 57 -8.57 21.33 -10.08
C SER A 57 -7.11 21.57 -10.46
N PHE A 58 -6.20 21.51 -9.49
CA PHE A 58 -4.77 21.77 -9.62
C PHE A 58 -4.44 23.12 -10.30
N VAL A 59 -5.23 24.16 -9.98
CA VAL A 59 -5.05 25.52 -10.52
C VAL A 59 -4.33 26.38 -9.48
N ALA A 60 -3.02 26.56 -9.67
CA ALA A 60 -2.21 27.51 -8.92
C ALA A 60 -2.26 28.90 -9.58
N GLY A 61 -2.10 29.95 -8.78
CA GLY A 61 -1.90 31.31 -9.29
C GLY A 61 -0.45 31.79 -9.23
N GLY A 62 0.41 31.07 -8.51
CA GLY A 62 1.83 31.33 -8.38
C GLY A 62 2.43 30.50 -7.25
N PHE A 63 3.75 30.52 -7.15
CA PHE A 63 4.48 29.91 -6.04
C PHE A 63 5.72 30.73 -5.72
N VAL A 64 6.26 30.50 -4.52
CA VAL A 64 7.48 31.11 -4.01
C VAL A 64 8.53 30.02 -3.86
N HIS A 65 9.74 30.35 -4.31
CA HIS A 65 10.94 29.55 -4.10
C HIS A 65 11.99 30.37 -3.32
N ILE A 66 12.59 29.78 -2.29
CA ILE A 66 13.63 30.38 -1.47
C ILE A 66 14.96 29.69 -1.83
N PRO A 67 15.88 30.37 -2.55
CA PRO A 67 17.14 29.77 -2.96
C PRO A 67 18.08 29.55 -1.75
N SER A 68 18.79 28.43 -1.74
CA SER A 68 19.75 28.05 -0.69
C SER A 68 21.13 28.73 -0.82
N GLY A 69 21.43 29.34 -1.98
CA GLY A 69 22.69 30.02 -2.29
C GLY A 69 22.50 31.41 -2.93
N GLU A 70 23.61 32.12 -3.18
CA GLU A 70 23.58 33.46 -3.79
C GLU A 70 23.37 33.44 -5.31
N ALA A 71 23.65 32.31 -5.98
CA ALA A 71 23.35 32.11 -7.39
C ALA A 71 21.91 31.61 -7.56
N GLU A 72 21.08 32.36 -8.28
CA GLU A 72 19.72 31.95 -8.63
C GLU A 72 19.75 30.95 -9.79
N ASP A 73 19.83 29.65 -9.48
CA ASP A 73 19.54 28.61 -10.47
C ASP A 73 18.02 28.59 -10.75
N LEU A 74 17.64 29.15 -11.89
CA LEU A 74 16.24 29.21 -12.31
C LEU A 74 15.72 27.90 -12.92
N SER A 75 16.55 26.86 -13.08
CA SER A 75 16.13 25.61 -13.71
C SER A 75 15.03 24.90 -12.91
N ILE A 76 15.21 24.78 -11.59
CA ILE A 76 14.26 24.16 -10.66
C ILE A 76 12.92 24.92 -10.64
N PRO A 77 12.87 26.25 -10.36
CA PRO A 77 11.60 26.95 -10.33
C PRO A 77 10.94 27.01 -11.71
N CYS A 78 11.68 27.07 -12.83
CA CYS A 78 11.05 26.94 -14.15
C CYS A 78 10.37 25.56 -14.34
N ALA A 79 11.01 24.48 -13.89
CA ALA A 79 10.42 23.14 -13.95
C ALA A 79 9.17 23.01 -13.05
N CYS A 80 9.19 23.63 -11.86
CA CYS A 80 8.01 23.72 -10.99
C CYS A 80 6.87 24.55 -11.62
N ALA A 81 7.19 25.64 -12.31
CA ALA A 81 6.22 26.47 -13.03
C ALA A 81 5.53 25.67 -14.15
N GLU A 82 6.30 24.91 -14.92
CA GLU A 82 5.78 24.00 -15.94
C GLU A 82 4.86 22.92 -15.33
N ALA A 83 5.23 22.33 -14.19
CA ALA A 83 4.44 21.33 -13.48
C ALA A 83 3.17 21.91 -12.84
N LEU A 84 3.17 23.18 -12.40
CA LEU A 84 1.99 23.84 -11.85
C LEU A 84 1.09 24.47 -12.93
N GLY A 85 1.57 24.56 -14.17
CA GLY A 85 0.85 25.22 -15.25
C GLY A 85 0.74 26.73 -15.06
N VAL A 86 1.74 27.35 -14.45
CA VAL A 86 1.82 28.80 -14.20
C VAL A 86 2.95 29.42 -15.01
N ASN A 87 2.74 30.64 -15.50
CA ASN A 87 3.76 31.36 -16.26
C ASN A 87 4.65 32.25 -15.38
N TYR A 88 4.24 32.50 -14.13
CA TYR A 88 4.94 33.39 -13.21
C TYR A 88 5.21 32.70 -11.87
N PHE A 89 6.37 32.98 -11.30
CA PHE A 89 6.78 32.52 -9.97
C PHE A 89 7.66 33.57 -9.30
N ALA A 90 7.89 33.45 -8.00
CA ALA A 90 8.72 34.38 -7.26
C ALA A 90 9.91 33.68 -6.61
N THR A 91 11.09 34.31 -6.65
CA THR A 91 12.24 33.95 -5.82
C THR A 91 12.33 34.89 -4.63
N TRP A 92 12.33 34.33 -3.43
CA TRP A 92 12.51 35.08 -2.19
C TRP A 92 13.97 34.96 -1.74
N GLY A 93 14.82 35.83 -2.28
CA GLY A 93 16.25 35.83 -2.00
C GLY A 93 16.61 36.43 -0.64
N THR A 94 17.89 36.73 -0.43
CA THR A 94 18.37 37.40 0.78
C THR A 94 18.25 38.91 0.73
N ARG A 95 18.31 39.50 -0.49
CA ARG A 95 18.29 40.95 -0.71
C ARG A 95 17.06 41.43 -1.46
N ASN A 96 16.50 40.59 -2.31
CA ASN A 96 15.39 40.95 -3.18
C ASN A 96 14.37 39.83 -3.24
N LEU A 97 13.10 40.23 -3.35
CA LEU A 97 12.00 39.39 -3.78
C LEU A 97 11.75 39.69 -5.26
N THR A 98 11.88 38.68 -6.12
CA THR A 98 11.83 38.88 -7.58
C THR A 98 10.74 38.01 -8.19
N ILE A 99 9.89 38.58 -9.03
CA ILE A 99 8.92 37.84 -9.86
C ILE A 99 9.53 37.58 -11.23
N TRP A 100 9.48 36.33 -11.64
CA TRP A 100 10.00 35.84 -12.91
C TRP A 100 8.87 35.38 -13.82
N GLN A 101 9.06 35.58 -15.13
CA GLN A 101 8.31 34.88 -16.16
C GLN A 101 9.06 33.61 -16.57
N ALA A 102 8.42 32.45 -16.44
CA ALA A 102 9.07 31.14 -16.59
C ALA A 102 9.63 30.89 -18.00
N ASP A 103 8.86 31.20 -19.04
CA ASP A 103 9.24 30.92 -20.44
C ASP A 103 10.47 31.74 -20.89
N SER A 104 10.50 33.04 -20.55
CA SER A 104 11.53 33.98 -20.99
C SER A 104 12.67 34.12 -19.98
N LYS A 105 12.50 33.65 -18.75
CA LYS A 105 13.40 33.87 -17.61
C LYS A 105 13.70 35.36 -17.39
N THR A 106 12.71 36.21 -17.65
CA THR A 106 12.82 37.65 -17.48
C THR A 106 12.21 38.06 -16.14
N VAL A 107 12.82 39.07 -15.51
CA VAL A 107 12.28 39.71 -14.32
C VAL A 107 11.09 40.58 -14.73
N THR A 108 9.94 40.34 -14.09
CA THR A 108 8.74 41.18 -14.24
C THR A 108 8.75 42.28 -13.21
N GLU A 109 8.96 41.92 -11.93
CA GLU A 109 9.01 42.86 -10.80
C GLU A 109 10.08 42.43 -9.80
N GLN A 110 10.59 43.41 -9.04
CA GLN A 110 11.62 43.18 -8.04
C GLN A 110 11.48 44.18 -6.89
N TRP A 111 11.49 43.69 -5.66
CA TRP A 111 11.42 44.49 -4.45
C TRP A 111 12.59 44.21 -3.52
N PRO A 112 13.16 45.24 -2.86
CA PRO A 112 14.18 45.03 -1.85
C PRO A 112 13.59 44.38 -0.59
N ILE A 113 14.32 43.44 -0.01
CA ILE A 113 13.95 42.80 1.26
C ILE A 113 14.43 43.70 2.41
N PRO A 114 13.58 43.95 3.43
CA PRO A 114 13.95 44.79 4.57
C PRO A 114 15.10 44.21 5.41
N ASP A 115 16.07 45.05 5.78
CA ASP A 115 17.23 44.64 6.60
C ASP A 115 16.80 44.11 7.97
N LEU A 116 17.35 42.97 8.38
CA LEU A 116 17.01 42.27 9.64
C LEU A 116 17.18 43.14 10.91
N ASN A 117 18.05 44.16 10.87
CA ASN A 117 18.36 45.00 12.02
C ASN A 117 17.36 46.14 12.27
N ASP A 118 16.58 46.54 11.26
CA ASP A 118 15.66 47.69 11.31
C ASP A 118 14.18 47.30 11.10
N SER A 119 13.91 46.01 10.83
CA SER A 119 12.61 45.56 10.30
C SER A 119 11.81 44.74 11.29
N SER A 120 10.61 45.21 11.64
CA SER A 120 9.62 44.38 12.34
C SER A 120 9.11 43.25 11.41
N PRO A 121 8.66 42.09 11.95
CA PRO A 121 8.06 41.00 11.16
C PRO A 121 6.92 41.45 10.22
N LYS A 122 6.28 42.56 10.58
CA LYS A 122 5.22 43.20 9.78
C LYS A 122 5.68 43.70 8.41
N ALA A 123 6.97 44.04 8.25
CA ALA A 123 7.52 44.43 6.96
C ALA A 123 7.57 43.26 5.97
N TYR A 124 7.90 42.05 6.46
CA TYR A 124 7.87 40.81 5.66
C TYR A 124 6.44 40.41 5.32
N GLU A 125 5.52 40.54 6.27
CA GLU A 125 4.08 40.34 6.03
C GLU A 125 3.54 41.30 4.96
N MET A 126 3.88 42.59 5.03
CA MET A 126 3.48 43.56 4.00
C MET A 126 4.06 43.25 2.63
N LEU A 127 5.31 42.80 2.56
CA LEU A 127 5.96 42.40 1.31
C LEU A 127 5.27 41.17 0.70
N LEU A 128 4.88 40.20 1.54
CA LEU A 128 4.09 39.05 1.10
C LEU A 128 2.71 39.47 0.57
N VAL A 129 2.01 40.38 1.25
CA VAL A 129 0.72 40.90 0.78
C VAL A 129 0.88 41.59 -0.58
N GLN A 130 1.94 42.39 -0.74
CA GLN A 130 2.24 43.04 -2.02
C GLN A 130 2.50 42.00 -3.14
N LEU A 131 3.27 40.96 -2.85
CA LEU A 131 3.48 39.84 -3.78
C LEU A 131 2.16 39.15 -4.16
N MET A 132 1.29 38.87 -3.20
CA MET A 132 0.00 38.23 -3.45
C MET A 132 -0.93 39.12 -4.27
N ASP A 133 -0.93 40.43 -4.05
CA ASP A 133 -1.69 41.38 -4.85
C ASP A 133 -1.20 41.46 -6.30
N GLU A 134 0.11 41.34 -6.52
CA GLU A 134 0.67 41.28 -7.86
C GLU A 134 0.34 39.94 -8.54
N PHE A 135 0.49 38.82 -7.84
CA PHE A 135 0.08 37.52 -8.36
C PHE A 135 -1.41 37.43 -8.65
N ARG A 136 -2.29 38.20 -8.00
CA ARG A 136 -3.70 38.26 -8.38
C ARG A 136 -3.86 38.72 -9.84
N THR A 137 -3.07 39.70 -10.27
CA THR A 137 -3.09 40.21 -11.65
C THR A 137 -2.40 39.23 -12.59
N LEU A 138 -1.20 38.77 -12.21
CA LEU A 138 -0.38 37.88 -13.03
C LEU A 138 -1.00 36.48 -13.21
N ALA A 139 -1.78 35.99 -12.24
CA ALA A 139 -2.47 34.71 -12.37
C ALA A 139 -3.54 34.73 -13.48
N VAL A 140 -4.14 35.90 -13.74
CA VAL A 140 -5.11 36.07 -14.85
C VAL A 140 -4.37 36.27 -16.17
N LEU A 141 -3.35 37.14 -16.21
CA LEU A 141 -2.59 37.43 -17.42
C LEU A 141 -1.72 36.24 -17.87
N GLY A 142 -1.18 35.49 -16.91
CA GLY A 142 -0.33 34.34 -17.09
C GLY A 142 -1.06 33.00 -16.97
N ALA A 143 -2.39 33.00 -17.04
CA ALA A 143 -3.16 31.76 -17.05
C ALA A 143 -2.74 30.89 -18.26
N CYS A 144 -2.17 29.73 -17.99
CA CYS A 144 -1.76 28.82 -19.06
C CYS A 144 -3.01 28.19 -19.70
N PRO A 145 -3.25 28.40 -21.02
CA PRO A 145 -4.41 27.82 -21.68
C PRO A 145 -4.29 26.29 -21.71
N PRO A 146 -5.43 25.56 -21.74
CA PRO A 146 -5.39 24.10 -21.63
C PRO A 146 -4.52 23.38 -22.65
N GLU A 147 -4.36 23.95 -23.85
CA GLU A 147 -3.54 23.42 -24.94
C GLU A 147 -2.03 23.52 -24.65
N LYS A 148 -1.62 24.48 -23.82
CA LYS A 148 -0.21 24.72 -23.45
C LYS A 148 0.20 24.06 -22.13
N LEU A 149 -0.75 23.52 -21.37
CA LEU A 149 -0.42 22.76 -20.16
C LEU A 149 0.51 21.60 -20.51
N SER A 150 1.59 21.44 -19.74
CA SER A 150 2.57 20.38 -19.91
C SER A 150 1.99 19.01 -19.53
N TYR A 151 2.64 17.92 -19.95
CA TYR A 151 2.27 16.60 -19.44
C TYR A 151 2.62 16.46 -17.95
N TRP A 152 3.65 17.17 -17.45
CA TRP A 152 3.97 17.22 -16.02
C TRP A 152 2.82 17.77 -15.19
N HIS A 153 2.14 18.81 -15.67
CA HIS A 153 0.94 19.34 -15.01
C HIS A 153 -0.16 18.29 -14.91
N LEU A 154 -0.41 17.56 -16.00
CA LEU A 154 -1.43 16.51 -16.03
C LEU A 154 -1.06 15.33 -15.12
N THR A 155 0.22 14.97 -15.06
CA THR A 155 0.73 13.94 -14.15
C THR A 155 0.48 14.35 -12.71
N ASN A 156 0.88 15.56 -12.31
CA ASN A 156 0.67 16.03 -10.95
C ASN A 156 -0.81 16.20 -10.60
N LEU A 157 -1.66 16.60 -11.56
CA LEU A 157 -3.11 16.63 -11.39
C LEU A 157 -3.65 15.24 -11.02
N CYS A 158 -3.31 14.19 -11.79
CA CYS A 158 -3.74 12.82 -11.49
C CYS A 158 -3.16 12.30 -10.17
N LEU A 159 -1.84 12.44 -9.97
CA LEU A 159 -1.16 11.92 -8.78
C LEU A 159 -1.57 12.67 -7.49
N SER A 160 -1.82 13.97 -7.55
CA SER A 160 -2.32 14.74 -6.41
C SER A 160 -3.72 14.29 -6.01
N THR A 161 -4.61 14.03 -6.98
CA THR A 161 -5.93 13.46 -6.70
C THR A 161 -5.82 12.07 -6.06
N LEU A 162 -4.94 11.20 -6.57
CA LEU A 162 -4.67 9.89 -5.95
C LEU A 162 -4.16 10.02 -4.53
N HIS A 163 -3.20 10.92 -4.29
CA HIS A 163 -2.61 11.15 -2.97
C HIS A 163 -3.64 11.64 -1.95
N LYS A 164 -4.60 12.47 -2.38
CA LYS A 164 -5.72 12.93 -1.55
C LYS A 164 -6.75 11.83 -1.28
N ALA A 165 -7.12 11.04 -2.30
CA ALA A 165 -8.16 10.02 -2.19
C ALA A 165 -7.69 8.76 -1.45
N ARG A 166 -6.41 8.38 -1.57
CA ARG A 166 -5.84 7.17 -0.95
C ARG A 166 -6.09 7.06 0.56
N PRO A 167 -5.79 8.07 1.40
CA PRO A 167 -6.07 7.97 2.83
C PRO A 167 -7.57 7.85 3.14
N LEU A 168 -8.43 8.55 2.37
CA LEU A 168 -9.89 8.51 2.56
C LEU A 168 -10.45 7.11 2.29
N LEU A 169 -10.09 6.54 1.13
CA LEU A 169 -10.54 5.20 0.77
C LEU A 169 -9.93 4.14 1.67
N SER A 170 -8.64 4.24 2.00
CA SER A 170 -8.00 3.31 2.94
C SER A 170 -8.69 3.33 4.30
N GLU A 171 -9.04 4.51 4.82
CA GLU A 171 -9.80 4.64 6.06
C GLU A 171 -11.20 4.05 5.94
N HIS A 172 -11.91 4.31 4.83
CA HIS A 172 -13.21 3.70 4.56
C HIS A 172 -13.14 2.16 4.56
N LEU A 173 -12.17 1.58 3.86
CA LEU A 173 -11.94 0.13 3.81
C LEU A 173 -11.58 -0.44 5.19
N ARG A 174 -10.83 0.31 6.00
CA ARG A 174 -10.53 -0.07 7.38
C ARG A 174 -11.78 -0.08 8.25
N ARG A 175 -12.70 0.86 8.05
CA ARG A 175 -13.97 0.95 8.82
C ARG A 175 -15.00 -0.10 8.39
N THR A 176 -15.06 -0.41 7.10
CA THR A 176 -16.06 -1.32 6.50
C THR A 176 -15.63 -2.79 6.46
N ARG A 177 -14.51 -3.16 7.08
CA ARG A 177 -13.88 -4.49 7.03
C ARG A 177 -14.89 -5.65 7.04
N SER A 178 -15.17 -6.18 5.85
CA SER A 178 -15.63 -7.55 5.66
C SER A 178 -14.46 -8.52 5.89
N ASP A 179 -14.72 -9.82 6.02
CA ASP A 179 -13.70 -10.87 6.18
C ASP A 179 -12.59 -10.89 5.10
N LYS A 180 -12.71 -10.06 4.05
CA LYS A 180 -11.77 -9.94 2.93
C LYS A 180 -10.47 -9.19 3.27
N ILE A 181 -10.49 -8.16 4.14
CA ILE A 181 -9.31 -7.31 4.42
C ILE A 181 -8.63 -7.72 5.74
N ARG A 182 -7.41 -8.27 5.66
CA ARG A 182 -6.72 -8.92 6.79
C ARG A 182 -5.80 -8.01 7.61
N SER A 183 -5.29 -6.91 7.04
CA SER A 183 -4.32 -5.99 7.67
C SER A 183 -4.51 -4.53 7.23
N LEU A 184 -3.80 -3.59 7.89
CA LEU A 184 -3.81 -2.16 7.53
C LEU A 184 -3.12 -1.89 6.19
N ASP A 185 -1.98 -2.53 5.96
CA ASP A 185 -1.20 -2.36 4.72
C ASP A 185 -1.98 -2.88 3.51
N ALA A 186 -2.70 -4.00 3.69
CA ALA A 186 -3.58 -4.52 2.66
C ALA A 186 -4.68 -3.53 2.26
N ALA A 187 -5.19 -2.72 3.19
CA ALA A 187 -6.20 -1.72 2.89
C ALA A 187 -5.63 -0.54 2.07
N GLU A 188 -4.38 -0.15 2.31
CA GLU A 188 -3.72 0.90 1.51
C GLU A 188 -3.42 0.42 0.09
N ASP A 189 -2.91 -0.81 -0.04
CA ASP A 189 -2.63 -1.42 -1.34
C ASP A 189 -3.91 -1.59 -2.17
N GLU A 190 -4.98 -2.03 -1.53
CA GLU A 190 -6.28 -2.23 -2.18
C GLU A 190 -6.92 -0.90 -2.58
N ALA A 191 -6.87 0.12 -1.70
CA ALA A 191 -7.29 1.48 -2.04
C ALA A 191 -6.49 2.04 -3.23
N ASN A 192 -5.17 1.88 -3.22
CA ASN A 192 -4.32 2.34 -4.32
C ASN A 192 -4.66 1.62 -5.63
N SER A 193 -4.87 0.30 -5.59
CA SER A 193 -5.26 -0.48 -6.77
C SER A 193 -6.61 -0.01 -7.33
N LYS A 194 -7.62 0.18 -6.47
CA LYS A 194 -8.95 0.66 -6.87
C LYS A 194 -8.93 2.07 -7.46
N LEU A 195 -8.19 3.00 -6.86
CA LEU A 195 -8.10 4.37 -7.36
C LEU A 195 -7.42 4.42 -8.73
N ASN A 196 -6.32 3.67 -8.92
CA ASN A 196 -5.66 3.57 -10.21
C ASN A 196 -6.55 2.91 -11.27
N LEU A 197 -7.30 1.86 -10.90
CA LEU A 197 -8.30 1.24 -11.79
C LEU A 197 -9.39 2.22 -12.21
N THR A 198 -9.86 3.06 -11.27
CA THR A 198 -10.88 4.07 -11.57
C THR A 198 -10.34 5.12 -12.54
N ILE A 199 -9.11 5.61 -12.34
CA ILE A 199 -8.47 6.53 -13.30
C ILE A 199 -8.30 5.85 -14.66
N ALA A 200 -7.88 4.59 -14.71
CA ALA A 200 -7.77 3.84 -15.96
C ALA A 200 -9.10 3.75 -16.72
N ARG A 201 -10.21 3.42 -16.03
CA ARG A 201 -11.55 3.43 -16.62
C ARG A 201 -11.94 4.81 -17.14
N MET A 202 -11.70 5.86 -16.35
CA MET A 202 -11.96 7.24 -16.77
C MET A 202 -11.21 7.61 -18.04
N LEU A 203 -9.91 7.32 -18.11
CA LEU A 203 -9.07 7.67 -19.26
C LEU A 203 -9.49 6.90 -20.53
N VAL A 204 -9.79 5.60 -20.41
CA VAL A 204 -10.26 4.80 -21.54
C VAL A 204 -11.60 5.32 -22.07
N LEU A 205 -12.55 5.57 -21.17
CA LEU A 205 -13.88 6.00 -21.58
C LEU A 205 -13.90 7.46 -22.09
N LEU A 206 -13.00 8.31 -21.58
CA LEU A 206 -12.75 9.65 -22.14
C LEU A 206 -12.17 9.57 -23.55
N HIS A 207 -11.18 8.70 -23.78
CA HIS A 207 -10.58 8.50 -25.11
C HIS A 207 -11.62 8.07 -26.15
N ASP A 208 -12.46 7.09 -25.79
CA ASP A 208 -13.48 6.54 -26.68
C ASP A 208 -14.76 7.40 -26.76
N ASN A 209 -14.81 8.54 -26.05
CA ASN A 209 -15.97 9.43 -25.94
C ASN A 209 -17.25 8.69 -25.53
N LYS A 210 -17.15 7.77 -24.56
CA LYS A 210 -18.26 6.93 -24.07
C LYS A 210 -18.87 7.42 -22.76
N LEU A 211 -18.29 8.44 -22.13
CA LEU A 211 -18.83 8.98 -20.88
C LEU A 211 -19.97 9.96 -21.12
N PRO A 212 -21.15 9.77 -20.50
CA PRO A 212 -22.20 10.77 -20.52
C PRO A 212 -21.79 12.00 -19.71
N TYR A 213 -22.21 13.18 -20.17
CA TYR A 213 -21.91 14.44 -19.48
C TYR A 213 -22.72 14.63 -18.18
N SER A 214 -23.67 13.75 -17.86
CA SER A 214 -24.60 13.88 -16.72
C SER A 214 -24.30 12.94 -15.55
N ILE A 215 -23.10 12.35 -15.47
CA ILE A 215 -22.73 11.51 -14.32
C ILE A 215 -22.73 12.36 -13.05
N GLU A 216 -23.48 11.94 -12.05
CA GLU A 216 -23.46 12.50 -10.70
C GLU A 216 -22.26 11.95 -9.93
N PRO A 217 -21.63 12.75 -9.04
CA PRO A 217 -20.46 12.31 -8.29
C PRO A 217 -20.68 11.00 -7.52
N GLU A 218 -21.82 10.86 -6.83
CA GLU A 218 -22.18 9.71 -6.00
C GLU A 218 -22.35 8.39 -6.78
N ASN A 219 -22.54 8.49 -8.09
CA ASN A 219 -22.77 7.36 -8.98
C ASN A 219 -21.57 7.11 -9.91
N LEU A 220 -20.43 7.76 -9.68
CA LEU A 220 -19.26 7.70 -10.55
C LEU A 220 -18.77 6.26 -10.72
N ASP A 221 -18.58 5.54 -9.61
CA ASP A 221 -18.00 4.18 -9.64
C ASP A 221 -18.88 3.21 -10.45
N LYS A 222 -20.18 3.19 -10.12
CA LYS A 222 -21.18 2.36 -10.81
C LYS A 222 -21.29 2.72 -12.29
N ALA A 223 -21.29 4.00 -12.62
CA ALA A 223 -21.32 4.46 -14.01
C ALA A 223 -20.07 3.98 -14.77
N LEU A 224 -18.87 4.17 -14.21
CA LEU A 224 -17.62 3.74 -14.86
C LEU A 224 -17.60 2.23 -15.11
N ILE A 225 -18.05 1.41 -14.16
CA ILE A 225 -18.18 -0.05 -14.35
C ILE A 225 -19.17 -0.37 -15.47
N GLN A 226 -20.35 0.24 -15.46
CA GLN A 226 -21.37 0.01 -16.48
C GLN A 226 -20.83 0.34 -17.88
N TRP A 227 -20.28 1.54 -18.08
CA TRP A 227 -19.76 1.97 -19.38
C TRP A 227 -18.54 1.18 -19.82
N SER A 228 -17.72 0.70 -18.87
CA SER A 228 -16.60 -0.20 -19.19
C SER A 228 -17.08 -1.54 -19.74
N ARG A 229 -18.25 -2.07 -19.32
CA ARG A 229 -18.83 -3.30 -19.91
C ARG A 229 -19.28 -3.10 -21.35
N GLU A 230 -19.59 -1.87 -21.74
CA GLU A 230 -20.02 -1.57 -23.10
C GLU A 230 -18.84 -1.41 -24.07
N LEU A 231 -17.60 -1.37 -23.55
CA LEU A 231 -16.39 -1.40 -24.38
C LEU A 231 -16.28 -2.77 -25.06
N LYS A 232 -16.50 -2.80 -26.37
CA LYS A 232 -16.31 -4.00 -27.20
C LYS A 232 -14.83 -4.19 -27.59
N ILE A 233 -13.94 -4.15 -26.61
CA ILE A 233 -12.48 -4.19 -26.79
C ILE A 233 -11.93 -5.35 -25.96
N ASN A 234 -11.63 -6.48 -26.61
CA ASN A 234 -11.18 -7.71 -25.96
C ASN A 234 -9.91 -7.53 -25.09
N GLN A 235 -9.03 -6.58 -25.46
CA GLN A 235 -7.83 -6.26 -24.68
C GLN A 235 -8.14 -5.61 -23.33
N LEU A 236 -9.38 -5.12 -23.13
CA LEU A 236 -9.83 -4.37 -21.96
C LEU A 236 -10.95 -5.07 -21.18
N ASP A 237 -11.24 -6.35 -21.47
CA ASP A 237 -12.27 -7.12 -20.75
C ASP A 237 -12.09 -7.09 -19.22
N GLN A 238 -10.84 -6.93 -18.77
CA GLN A 238 -10.43 -6.83 -17.37
C GLN A 238 -10.95 -5.56 -16.66
N LEU A 239 -11.38 -4.54 -17.40
CA LEU A 239 -11.96 -3.31 -16.84
C LEU A 239 -13.44 -3.47 -16.48
N ALA A 240 -14.08 -4.56 -16.92
CA ALA A 240 -15.46 -4.86 -16.58
C ALA A 240 -15.61 -5.27 -15.10
N ASP A 241 -16.81 -5.73 -14.73
CA ASP A 241 -17.17 -6.05 -13.35
C ASP A 241 -16.32 -7.19 -12.78
N ASN A 242 -15.75 -6.96 -11.60
CA ASN A 242 -15.18 -8.01 -10.78
C ASN A 242 -16.00 -8.07 -9.48
N PRO A 243 -16.68 -9.20 -9.18
CA PRO A 243 -17.53 -9.32 -7.99
C PRO A 243 -16.75 -9.20 -6.67
N ASP A 244 -15.42 -9.30 -6.72
CA ASP A 244 -14.53 -9.08 -5.58
C ASP A 244 -13.95 -7.66 -5.52
N GLU A 245 -14.34 -6.75 -6.43
CA GLU A 245 -13.90 -5.36 -6.42
C GLU A 245 -14.55 -4.57 -5.29
N ILE A 246 -13.75 -3.75 -4.61
CA ILE A 246 -14.22 -2.81 -3.59
C ILE A 246 -14.90 -1.58 -4.20
N GLU A 247 -15.88 -1.03 -3.49
CA GLU A 247 -16.56 0.22 -3.89
C GLU A 247 -15.78 1.45 -3.41
N LEU A 248 -15.92 2.56 -4.14
CA LEU A 248 -15.40 3.86 -3.72
C LEU A 248 -16.28 4.51 -2.64
N ASP A 249 -15.65 5.12 -1.64
CA ASP A 249 -16.34 6.00 -0.70
C ASP A 249 -16.79 7.32 -1.37
N GLU A 250 -17.80 7.98 -0.81
CA GLU A 250 -18.40 9.20 -1.37
C GLU A 250 -17.37 10.32 -1.61
N GLN A 251 -16.41 10.51 -0.70
CA GLN A 251 -15.44 11.60 -0.83
C GLN A 251 -14.44 11.31 -1.95
N SER A 252 -13.95 10.08 -2.05
CA SER A 252 -13.11 9.65 -3.16
C SER A 252 -13.84 9.76 -4.51
N GLN A 253 -15.14 9.44 -4.56
CA GLN A 253 -15.94 9.61 -5.77
C GLN A 253 -16.03 11.08 -6.21
N VAL A 254 -16.26 12.01 -5.29
CA VAL A 254 -16.29 13.46 -5.59
C VAL A 254 -14.94 13.95 -6.14
N LEU A 255 -13.83 13.55 -5.51
CA LEU A 255 -12.48 13.93 -5.97
C LEU A 255 -12.19 13.42 -7.39
N LEU A 256 -12.50 12.16 -7.66
CA LEU A 256 -12.29 11.55 -8.98
C LEU A 256 -13.26 12.12 -10.02
N HIS A 257 -14.47 12.51 -9.63
CA HIS A 257 -15.40 13.20 -10.52
C HIS A 257 -14.88 14.58 -10.94
N HIS A 258 -14.33 15.34 -10.00
CA HIS A 258 -13.69 16.63 -10.32
C HIS A 258 -12.48 16.44 -11.24
N LEU A 259 -11.65 15.42 -10.99
CA LEU A 259 -10.57 15.05 -11.91
C LEU A 259 -11.11 14.74 -13.31
N LEU A 260 -12.16 13.92 -13.42
CA LEU A 260 -12.77 13.55 -14.69
C LEU A 260 -13.18 14.79 -15.49
N ARG A 261 -13.93 15.69 -14.85
CA ARG A 261 -14.38 16.94 -15.48
C ARG A 261 -13.22 17.82 -15.89
N ARG A 262 -12.16 17.89 -15.08
CA ARG A 262 -10.99 18.69 -15.39
C ARG A 262 -10.23 18.15 -16.60
N LEU A 263 -10.05 16.84 -16.70
CA LEU A 263 -9.38 16.19 -17.84
C LEU A 263 -10.17 16.38 -19.14
N ASP A 264 -11.50 16.29 -19.07
CA ASP A 264 -12.40 16.55 -20.21
C ASP A 264 -12.33 18.02 -20.66
N GLN A 265 -12.42 18.97 -19.73
CA GLN A 265 -12.27 20.41 -20.00
C GLN A 265 -10.92 20.76 -20.64
N ILE A 266 -9.85 20.11 -20.20
CA ILE A 266 -8.52 20.31 -20.77
C ILE A 266 -8.44 19.74 -22.20
N GLY A 267 -9.29 18.76 -22.52
CA GLY A 267 -9.23 18.03 -23.77
C GLY A 267 -7.97 17.19 -23.87
N LEU A 268 -7.71 16.36 -22.86
CA LEU A 268 -6.49 15.53 -22.73
C LEU A 268 -6.06 14.89 -24.06
N PHE A 269 -6.98 14.20 -24.74
CA PHE A 269 -6.71 13.45 -25.97
C PHE A 269 -6.72 14.29 -27.26
N ARG A 270 -6.95 15.61 -27.19
CA ARG A 270 -6.78 16.50 -28.36
C ARG A 270 -5.31 16.66 -28.77
N ALA A 271 -4.38 16.41 -27.85
CA ALA A 271 -2.94 16.43 -28.08
C ALA A 271 -2.35 15.04 -27.77
N PRO A 272 -2.33 14.10 -28.74
CA PRO A 272 -2.01 12.69 -28.48
C PRO A 272 -0.60 12.48 -27.92
N ALA A 273 0.40 13.24 -28.38
CA ALA A 273 1.76 13.16 -27.87
C ALA A 273 1.87 13.56 -26.38
N ARG A 274 1.07 14.53 -25.94
CA ARG A 274 1.02 14.95 -24.53
C ARG A 274 0.33 13.89 -23.67
N ALA A 275 -0.78 13.33 -24.16
CA ALA A 275 -1.48 12.24 -23.47
C ALA A 275 -0.62 10.97 -23.37
N ALA A 276 0.16 10.65 -24.41
CA ALA A 276 1.09 9.53 -24.40
C ALA A 276 2.15 9.67 -23.30
N LYS A 277 2.78 10.85 -23.18
CA LYS A 277 3.75 11.13 -22.10
C LYS A 277 3.13 11.04 -20.71
N LEU A 278 1.88 11.51 -20.53
CA LEU A 278 1.16 11.31 -19.27
C LEU A 278 1.00 9.82 -18.93
N LEU A 279 0.59 9.01 -19.91
CA LEU A 279 0.39 7.57 -19.70
C LEU A 279 1.71 6.84 -19.40
N GLU A 280 2.82 7.24 -20.01
CA GLU A 280 4.16 6.75 -19.65
C GLU A 280 4.48 7.05 -18.19
N GLN A 281 4.20 8.27 -17.71
CA GLN A 281 4.40 8.63 -16.31
C GLN A 281 3.50 7.83 -15.35
N LEU A 282 2.22 7.62 -15.70
CA LEU A 282 1.31 6.79 -14.90
C LEU A 282 1.71 5.31 -14.89
N LEU A 283 2.25 4.79 -16.00
CA LEU A 283 2.81 3.44 -16.05
C LEU A 283 4.06 3.33 -15.16
N GLN A 284 4.94 4.32 -15.17
CA GLN A 284 6.10 4.32 -14.26
C GLN A 284 5.65 4.36 -12.79
N HIS A 285 4.66 5.20 -12.46
CA HIS A 285 4.18 5.32 -11.07
C HIS A 285 3.42 4.09 -10.55
N THR A 286 2.88 3.27 -11.47
CA THR A 286 2.19 2.01 -11.12
C THR A 286 3.09 0.78 -11.25
N ALA A 287 4.35 0.94 -11.67
CA ALA A 287 5.31 -0.15 -11.70
C ALA A 287 5.79 -0.45 -10.27
N ALA A 288 6.00 -1.73 -9.97
CA ALA A 288 6.46 -2.16 -8.64
C ALA A 288 7.95 -1.84 -8.40
N VAL A 289 8.72 -1.67 -9.47
CA VAL A 289 10.17 -1.38 -9.50
C VAL A 289 10.41 -0.48 -10.71
N ASP A 290 11.48 0.32 -10.68
CA ASP A 290 11.99 0.97 -11.88
C ASP A 290 12.02 -0.06 -13.02
N ASP A 291 11.34 0.27 -14.11
CA ASP A 291 11.25 -0.52 -15.34
C ASP A 291 12.63 -0.41 -16.03
N SER A 292 13.69 -0.85 -15.34
CA SER A 292 14.99 -1.15 -15.91
C SER A 292 14.70 -2.11 -17.04
N ALA A 293 14.68 -1.57 -18.25
CA ALA A 293 14.18 -2.25 -19.42
C ALA A 293 14.96 -3.56 -19.56
N VAL A 294 14.33 -4.67 -19.16
CA VAL A 294 14.73 -5.99 -19.60
C VAL A 294 14.61 -5.89 -21.12
N PRO A 295 15.74 -5.92 -21.86
CA PRO A 295 15.70 -5.71 -23.29
C PRO A 295 14.69 -6.68 -23.91
N PRO A 296 13.91 -6.28 -24.93
CA PRO A 296 13.12 -7.26 -25.65
C PRO A 296 14.04 -8.40 -26.07
N PRO A 297 13.64 -9.67 -25.90
CA PRO A 297 14.44 -10.79 -26.38
C PRO A 297 14.67 -10.57 -27.89
N ASP A 298 15.92 -10.59 -28.33
CA ASP A 298 16.36 -10.41 -29.73
C ASP A 298 15.88 -11.59 -30.61
N THR A 299 14.56 -11.68 -30.80
CA THR A 299 13.93 -12.77 -31.53
C THR A 299 12.81 -12.24 -32.41
N GLU A 300 12.85 -12.60 -33.69
CA GLU A 300 11.73 -12.50 -34.64
C GLU A 300 10.66 -13.57 -34.31
N ALA A 301 10.25 -13.65 -33.03
CA ALA A 301 9.42 -14.72 -32.52
C ALA A 301 7.94 -14.53 -32.86
N THR A 302 7.24 -15.65 -33.01
CA THR A 302 5.82 -15.73 -33.35
C THR A 302 4.88 -15.55 -32.16
N ALA A 303 5.37 -15.67 -30.91
CA ALA A 303 4.58 -15.44 -29.69
C ALA A 303 5.48 -15.02 -28.50
N LEU A 304 5.30 -13.78 -28.05
CA LEU A 304 5.98 -13.20 -26.87
C LEU A 304 5.00 -13.08 -25.70
N LEU A 305 5.44 -13.38 -24.47
CA LEU A 305 4.65 -13.15 -23.26
C LEU A 305 5.35 -12.11 -22.39
N TYR A 306 4.64 -11.02 -22.08
CA TYR A 306 5.11 -9.96 -21.19
C TYR A 306 4.33 -9.98 -19.87
N SER A 307 5.03 -10.05 -18.73
CA SER A 307 4.42 -10.01 -17.40
C SER A 307 4.86 -8.78 -16.62
N ASN A 308 3.93 -7.90 -16.26
CA ASN A 308 4.16 -6.64 -15.52
C ASN A 308 5.14 -5.64 -16.17
N GLN A 309 5.53 -5.88 -17.42
CA GLN A 309 6.51 -5.06 -18.16
C GLN A 309 5.86 -4.37 -19.35
N PHE A 310 6.32 -3.17 -19.70
CA PHE A 310 5.93 -2.51 -20.95
C PHE A 310 7.07 -2.49 -21.96
N VAL A 311 6.83 -3.06 -23.15
CA VAL A 311 7.76 -3.01 -24.28
C VAL A 311 7.01 -2.64 -25.55
N ALA A 312 7.54 -1.66 -26.27
CA ALA A 312 7.08 -1.36 -27.62
C ALA A 312 7.70 -2.39 -28.57
N HIS A 313 6.89 -3.34 -29.03
CA HIS A 313 7.32 -4.35 -30.00
C HIS A 313 6.27 -4.51 -31.10
N TRP A 314 6.70 -5.05 -32.24
CA TRP A 314 5.84 -5.25 -33.42
C TRP A 314 5.38 -6.70 -33.62
N ALA A 315 5.96 -7.65 -32.88
CA ALA A 315 5.60 -9.06 -32.94
C ALA A 315 4.26 -9.36 -32.23
N PRO A 316 3.59 -10.49 -32.53
CA PRO A 316 2.42 -10.91 -31.78
C PRO A 316 2.76 -11.22 -30.32
N SER A 317 2.01 -10.65 -29.39
CA SER A 317 2.25 -10.86 -27.95
C SER A 317 1.00 -11.11 -27.12
N ILE A 318 1.25 -11.61 -25.93
CA ILE A 318 0.32 -11.78 -24.83
C ILE A 318 0.82 -10.89 -23.67
N ASP A 319 0.00 -9.94 -23.27
CA ASP A 319 0.31 -9.05 -22.15
C ASP A 319 -0.40 -9.53 -20.88
N ILE A 320 0.36 -9.61 -19.79
CA ILE A 320 -0.11 -10.00 -18.47
C ILE A 320 0.25 -8.90 -17.49
N ASP A 321 -0.75 -8.23 -16.94
CA ASP A 321 -0.52 -7.12 -16.00
C ASP A 321 -1.81 -6.83 -15.22
N VAL A 322 -1.74 -6.01 -14.18
CA VAL A 322 -2.94 -5.55 -13.47
C VAL A 322 -3.84 -4.71 -14.40
N PRO A 323 -5.18 -4.75 -14.22
CA PRO A 323 -6.13 -4.17 -15.18
C PRO A 323 -5.88 -2.69 -15.53
N GLN A 324 -5.50 -1.87 -14.55
CA GLN A 324 -5.16 -0.46 -14.75
C GLN A 324 -3.96 -0.26 -15.68
N ARG A 325 -2.92 -1.09 -15.54
CA ARG A 325 -1.71 -1.02 -16.37
C ARG A 325 -2.03 -1.49 -17.78
N LEU A 326 -2.79 -2.57 -17.94
CA LEU A 326 -3.26 -3.02 -19.26
C LEU A 326 -4.00 -1.92 -20.02
N ALA A 327 -4.85 -1.16 -19.33
CA ALA A 327 -5.56 -0.02 -19.90
C ALA A 327 -4.63 1.12 -20.32
N PHE A 328 -3.65 1.49 -19.47
CA PHE A 328 -2.65 2.50 -19.85
C PHE A 328 -1.80 2.06 -21.04
N LYS A 329 -1.34 0.80 -21.06
CA LYS A 329 -0.61 0.22 -22.20
C LYS A 329 -1.45 0.22 -23.48
N TYR A 330 -2.74 -0.12 -23.37
CA TYR A 330 -3.66 -0.08 -24.50
C TYR A 330 -3.77 1.35 -25.07
N LEU A 331 -4.04 2.34 -24.22
CA LEU A 331 -4.16 3.73 -24.64
C LEU A 331 -2.85 4.26 -25.23
N LEU A 332 -1.71 3.93 -24.62
CA LEU A 332 -0.41 4.34 -25.13
C LEU A 332 -0.14 3.77 -26.52
N ARG A 333 -0.46 2.49 -26.74
CA ARG A 333 -0.38 1.86 -28.07
C ARG A 333 -1.33 2.51 -29.08
N GLN A 334 -2.55 2.84 -28.68
CA GLN A 334 -3.49 3.58 -29.55
C GLN A 334 -2.92 4.94 -29.99
N LEU A 335 -2.42 5.73 -29.02
CA LEU A 335 -1.90 7.08 -29.28
C LEU A 335 -0.61 7.09 -30.09
N GLN A 336 0.24 6.06 -29.91
CA GLN A 336 1.51 5.90 -30.63
C GLN A 336 1.38 5.05 -31.90
N GLN A 337 0.18 4.56 -32.22
CA GLN A 337 -0.09 3.68 -33.36
C GLN A 337 0.74 2.38 -33.36
N TRP A 338 0.98 1.83 -32.17
CA TRP A 338 1.64 0.55 -32.01
C TRP A 338 0.65 -0.61 -32.11
N PRO A 339 1.09 -1.80 -32.56
CA PRO A 339 0.21 -2.96 -32.63
C PRO A 339 -0.24 -3.40 -31.23
N HIS A 340 -1.51 -3.79 -31.14
CA HIS A 340 -2.06 -4.32 -29.89
C HIS A 340 -1.68 -5.78 -29.68
N PRO A 341 -1.47 -6.20 -28.41
CA PRO A 341 -1.31 -7.62 -28.10
C PRO A 341 -2.54 -8.41 -28.55
N GLN A 342 -2.30 -9.66 -28.93
CA GLN A 342 -3.38 -10.59 -29.32
C GLN A 342 -4.29 -10.92 -28.14
N GLN A 343 -3.71 -10.99 -26.93
CA GLN A 343 -4.42 -11.29 -25.69
C GLN A 343 -3.90 -10.43 -24.55
N CYS A 344 -4.82 -9.96 -23.70
CA CYS A 344 -4.50 -9.34 -22.42
C CYS A 344 -5.11 -10.17 -21.28
N ARG A 345 -4.34 -10.40 -20.22
CA ARG A 345 -4.79 -11.15 -19.03
C ARG A 345 -4.34 -10.46 -17.75
N ASN A 346 -5.17 -10.49 -16.70
CA ASN A 346 -4.81 -9.98 -15.38
C ASN A 346 -4.02 -10.97 -14.53
N GLN A 347 -3.98 -12.24 -14.92
CA GLN A 347 -3.33 -13.31 -14.17
C GLN A 347 -2.65 -14.29 -15.10
N LEU A 348 -1.42 -14.67 -14.75
CA LEU A 348 -0.63 -15.64 -15.52
C LEU A 348 -1.32 -17.02 -15.64
N PHE A 349 -1.98 -17.47 -14.58
CA PHE A 349 -2.69 -18.76 -14.53
C PHE A 349 -4.00 -18.82 -15.35
N SER A 350 -4.40 -17.70 -15.96
CA SER A 350 -5.56 -17.62 -16.87
C SER A 350 -5.21 -17.90 -18.33
N LEU A 351 -3.94 -18.21 -18.63
CA LEU A 351 -3.50 -18.51 -19.98
C LEU A 351 -4.11 -19.83 -20.48
N PRO A 352 -4.58 -19.89 -21.76
CA PRO A 352 -5.06 -21.13 -22.36
C PRO A 352 -3.95 -22.18 -22.38
N LEU A 353 -4.24 -23.45 -22.08
CA LEU A 353 -3.23 -24.52 -22.04
C LEU A 353 -2.51 -24.77 -23.38
N ASP A 354 -3.02 -24.27 -24.50
CA ASP A 354 -2.40 -24.45 -25.81
C ASP A 354 -1.35 -23.37 -26.16
N SER A 355 -1.19 -22.32 -25.34
CA SER A 355 -0.18 -21.26 -25.57
C SER A 355 1.25 -21.67 -25.19
N ALA A 356 2.11 -21.95 -26.17
CA ALA A 356 3.54 -22.19 -25.94
C ALA A 356 4.37 -20.98 -26.42
N PRO A 357 4.57 -19.94 -25.59
CA PRO A 357 5.37 -18.77 -25.97
C PRO A 357 6.83 -19.17 -26.24
N ILE A 358 7.45 -18.58 -27.26
CA ILE A 358 8.87 -18.78 -27.57
C ILE A 358 9.74 -17.90 -26.68
N ALA A 359 9.24 -16.74 -26.27
CA ALA A 359 9.92 -15.92 -25.28
C ALA A 359 8.97 -15.41 -24.19
N VAL A 360 9.48 -15.38 -22.97
CA VAL A 360 8.81 -14.86 -21.78
C VAL A 360 9.69 -13.77 -21.18
N ALA A 361 9.17 -12.56 -21.05
CA ALA A 361 9.86 -11.47 -20.37
C ALA A 361 8.95 -10.89 -19.28
N GLY A 362 9.50 -10.58 -18.11
CA GLY A 362 8.70 -9.86 -17.11
C GLY A 362 9.18 -9.90 -15.68
N GLN A 363 8.45 -9.19 -14.84
CA GLN A 363 8.69 -9.06 -13.41
C GLN A 363 7.66 -9.85 -12.62
N LEU A 364 8.10 -10.80 -11.79
CA LEU A 364 7.26 -11.62 -10.92
C LEU A 364 7.59 -11.29 -9.47
N LEU A 365 6.91 -10.28 -8.91
CA LEU A 365 7.31 -9.67 -7.64
C LEU A 365 6.29 -9.84 -6.51
N ASP A 366 5.18 -10.56 -6.77
CA ASP A 366 4.09 -10.70 -5.80
C ASP A 366 4.50 -11.62 -4.63
N ARG A 367 4.81 -10.99 -3.48
CA ARG A 367 5.22 -11.66 -2.23
C ARG A 367 4.05 -12.17 -1.39
N GLN A 368 2.81 -11.93 -1.79
CA GLN A 368 1.65 -12.40 -1.02
C GLN A 368 1.55 -13.93 -1.07
N THR A 369 1.09 -14.52 0.04
CA THR A 369 0.83 -15.95 0.07
C THR A 369 -0.58 -16.23 -0.48
N PRO A 370 -0.74 -17.12 -1.47
CA PRO A 370 -2.04 -17.40 -2.06
C PRO A 370 -2.99 -18.02 -1.04
N GLN A 371 -4.29 -17.79 -1.22
CA GLN A 371 -5.32 -18.44 -0.41
C GLN A 371 -5.37 -19.96 -0.70
N THR A 372 -5.86 -20.74 0.27
CA THR A 372 -5.85 -22.21 0.21
C THR A 372 -6.53 -22.77 -1.04
N HIS A 373 -7.61 -22.16 -1.51
CA HIS A 373 -8.34 -22.64 -2.69
C HIS A 373 -7.51 -22.42 -3.99
N TYR A 374 -6.85 -21.27 -4.14
CA TYR A 374 -5.98 -20.99 -5.28
C TYR A 374 -4.77 -21.94 -5.35
N ARG A 375 -4.19 -22.30 -4.19
CA ARG A 375 -3.01 -23.18 -4.14
C ARG A 375 -3.24 -24.52 -4.83
N ASN A 376 -4.39 -25.16 -4.58
CA ASN A 376 -4.70 -26.44 -5.18
C ASN A 376 -4.88 -26.31 -6.70
N THR A 377 -5.58 -25.26 -7.15
CA THR A 377 -5.79 -24.98 -8.57
C THR A 377 -4.48 -24.71 -9.29
N TRP A 378 -3.62 -23.84 -8.75
CA TRP A 378 -2.33 -23.51 -9.35
C TRP A 378 -1.35 -24.69 -9.33
N SER A 379 -1.34 -25.48 -8.26
CA SER A 379 -0.52 -26.71 -8.20
C SER A 379 -0.94 -27.70 -9.29
N ASN A 380 -2.24 -27.85 -9.55
CA ASN A 380 -2.73 -28.71 -10.63
C ASN A 380 -2.30 -28.18 -12.01
N GLN A 381 -2.37 -26.87 -12.22
CA GLN A 381 -1.94 -26.24 -13.47
C GLN A 381 -0.41 -26.36 -13.68
N ILE A 382 0.39 -26.22 -12.63
CA ILE A 382 1.84 -26.46 -12.66
C ILE A 382 2.13 -27.91 -13.05
N ASN A 383 1.45 -28.87 -12.43
CA ASN A 383 1.62 -30.29 -12.76
C ASN A 383 1.20 -30.62 -14.20
N ALA A 384 0.27 -29.86 -14.79
CA ALA A 384 -0.13 -30.04 -16.17
C ALA A 384 0.95 -29.59 -17.17
N VAL A 385 1.70 -28.53 -16.84
CA VAL A 385 2.77 -28.00 -17.72
C VAL A 385 4.11 -28.71 -17.53
N TRP A 386 4.33 -29.34 -16.36
CA TRP A 386 5.50 -30.17 -16.05
C TRP A 386 5.15 -31.66 -16.01
N SER A 387 4.62 -32.19 -17.12
CA SER A 387 4.19 -33.59 -17.20
C SER A 387 5.33 -34.55 -16.84
N GLY A 388 5.20 -35.24 -15.70
CA GLY A 388 6.18 -36.25 -15.25
C GLY A 388 7.02 -35.86 -14.02
N GLN A 389 7.02 -34.59 -13.62
CA GLN A 389 7.67 -34.14 -12.39
C GLN A 389 6.67 -33.46 -11.46
N ARG A 390 6.58 -33.94 -10.21
CA ARG A 390 5.75 -33.30 -9.18
C ARG A 390 6.60 -32.34 -8.39
N MET A 391 6.37 -31.04 -8.58
CA MET A 391 6.97 -30.03 -7.72
C MET A 391 6.09 -29.79 -6.49
N HIS A 392 6.68 -29.92 -5.30
CA HIS A 392 6.02 -29.61 -4.05
C HIS A 392 6.50 -28.26 -3.52
N LEU A 393 5.71 -27.21 -3.75
CA LEU A 393 5.94 -25.90 -3.15
C LEU A 393 5.43 -25.87 -1.70
N PRO A 394 6.18 -25.30 -0.75
CA PRO A 394 5.73 -25.06 0.62
C PRO A 394 4.38 -24.34 0.72
N ARG A 395 3.62 -24.60 1.79
CA ARG A 395 2.30 -23.97 2.01
C ARG A 395 2.36 -22.44 2.10
N HIS A 396 3.48 -21.88 2.51
CA HIS A 396 3.68 -20.43 2.64
C HIS A 396 4.42 -19.83 1.42
N ALA A 397 4.53 -20.59 0.32
CA ALA A 397 5.16 -20.09 -0.90
C ALA A 397 4.45 -18.83 -1.41
N PRO A 398 5.18 -17.76 -1.74
CA PRO A 398 4.62 -16.54 -2.29
C PRO A 398 4.11 -16.75 -3.72
N ASN A 399 3.23 -15.86 -4.18
CA ASN A 399 2.63 -15.91 -5.52
C ASN A 399 3.69 -15.92 -6.63
N TRP A 400 4.77 -15.14 -6.49
CA TRP A 400 5.86 -15.09 -7.48
C TRP A 400 6.49 -16.47 -7.72
N ALA A 401 6.59 -17.34 -6.70
CA ALA A 401 7.20 -18.66 -6.83
C ALA A 401 6.34 -19.59 -7.69
N TYR A 402 5.02 -19.57 -7.49
CA TYR A 402 4.08 -20.30 -8.34
C TYR A 402 4.12 -19.76 -9.78
N GLN A 403 4.13 -18.44 -9.94
CA GLN A 403 4.17 -17.79 -11.25
C GLN A 403 5.44 -18.14 -12.03
N LEU A 404 6.61 -18.13 -11.38
CA LEU A 404 7.90 -18.47 -11.98
C LEU A 404 7.89 -19.89 -12.55
N VAL A 405 7.52 -20.87 -11.72
CA VAL A 405 7.49 -22.29 -12.11
C VAL A 405 6.50 -22.51 -13.26
N TYR A 406 5.33 -21.87 -13.19
CA TYR A 406 4.33 -21.98 -14.24
C TYR A 406 4.81 -21.35 -15.54
N ALA A 407 5.35 -20.12 -15.51
CA ALA A 407 5.89 -19.41 -16.68
C ALA A 407 6.95 -20.24 -17.42
N LEU A 408 7.90 -20.82 -16.67
CA LEU A 408 8.91 -21.70 -17.24
C LEU A 408 8.29 -22.97 -17.81
N GLY A 409 7.34 -23.61 -17.13
CA GLY A 409 6.65 -24.78 -17.67
C GLY A 409 5.95 -24.54 -19.02
N ARG A 410 5.48 -23.31 -19.27
CA ARG A 410 4.81 -22.89 -20.51
C ARG A 410 5.74 -22.64 -21.68
N LEU A 411 7.02 -22.37 -21.44
CA LEU A 411 7.96 -21.96 -22.48
C LEU A 411 8.09 -23.03 -23.57
N ALA A 412 8.02 -22.67 -24.85
CA ALA A 412 8.22 -23.61 -25.94
C ALA A 412 9.63 -24.25 -25.89
N PRO A 413 9.85 -25.44 -26.49
CA PRO A 413 11.21 -25.96 -26.68
C PRO A 413 12.11 -24.91 -27.35
N GLU A 414 13.35 -24.80 -26.90
CA GLU A 414 14.33 -23.77 -27.32
C GLU A 414 13.93 -22.33 -26.99
N GLY A 415 12.80 -22.11 -26.31
CA GLY A 415 12.36 -20.78 -25.92
C GLY A 415 13.25 -20.12 -24.87
N HIS A 416 13.16 -18.80 -24.76
CA HIS A 416 13.97 -17.96 -23.87
C HIS A 416 13.12 -17.29 -22.79
N ALA A 417 13.65 -17.17 -21.57
CA ALA A 417 13.00 -16.45 -20.49
C ALA A 417 13.94 -15.42 -19.87
N GLU A 418 13.46 -14.18 -19.76
CA GLU A 418 14.11 -13.07 -19.07
C GLU A 418 13.20 -12.58 -17.95
N LEU A 419 13.52 -12.99 -16.72
CA LEU A 419 12.62 -12.82 -15.58
C LEU A 419 13.31 -12.08 -14.45
N THR A 420 12.61 -11.09 -13.88
CA THR A 420 13.00 -10.45 -12.63
C THR A 420 12.15 -11.01 -11.50
N VAL A 421 12.78 -11.56 -10.47
CA VAL A 421 12.13 -12.14 -9.29
C VAL A 421 12.77 -11.59 -8.02
N PRO A 422 12.13 -11.67 -6.84
CA PRO A 422 12.79 -11.29 -5.59
C PRO A 422 14.04 -12.13 -5.33
N ALA A 423 15.10 -11.53 -4.79
CA ALA A 423 16.32 -12.26 -4.38
C ALA A 423 16.05 -13.30 -3.28
N GLU A 424 14.84 -13.27 -2.70
CA GLU A 424 14.26 -14.31 -1.85
C GLU A 424 14.38 -15.70 -2.48
N LEU A 425 14.35 -15.80 -3.82
CA LEU A 425 14.56 -17.06 -4.54
C LEU A 425 15.87 -17.76 -4.16
N LEU A 426 16.91 -17.01 -3.75
CA LEU A 426 18.18 -17.58 -3.31
C LEU A 426 18.06 -18.38 -2.00
N CYS A 427 16.98 -18.20 -1.23
CA CYS A 427 16.73 -19.01 -0.04
C CYS A 427 16.67 -20.50 -0.39
N PRO A 428 17.36 -21.39 0.37
CA PRO A 428 17.41 -22.82 0.07
C PRO A 428 16.04 -23.52 -0.04
N VAL A 429 15.02 -22.99 0.63
CA VAL A 429 13.64 -23.47 0.57
C VAL A 429 13.06 -23.36 -0.86
N TRP A 430 13.51 -22.38 -1.66
CA TRP A 430 13.01 -22.09 -3.00
C TRP A 430 14.00 -22.49 -4.10
N SER A 431 15.28 -22.14 -3.95
CA SER A 431 16.30 -22.39 -4.98
C SER A 431 16.60 -23.88 -5.15
N THR A 432 16.64 -24.68 -4.07
CA THR A 432 16.93 -26.12 -4.16
C THR A 432 15.91 -26.87 -5.02
N PRO A 433 14.59 -26.80 -4.76
CA PRO A 433 13.61 -27.49 -5.60
C PRO A 433 13.54 -26.90 -7.01
N LEU A 434 13.80 -25.60 -7.18
CA LEU A 434 13.81 -24.98 -8.52
C LEU A 434 15.00 -25.47 -9.36
N LEU A 435 16.22 -25.42 -8.82
CA LEU A 435 17.42 -25.86 -9.55
C LEU A 435 17.34 -27.34 -9.91
N ALA A 436 16.76 -28.18 -9.04
CA ALA A 436 16.51 -29.59 -9.31
C ALA A 436 15.45 -29.80 -10.41
N LEU A 437 14.41 -28.97 -10.47
CA LEU A 437 13.39 -29.01 -11.53
C LEU A 437 13.97 -28.57 -12.89
N LEU A 438 14.87 -27.60 -12.88
CA LEU A 438 15.47 -27.03 -14.09
C LEU A 438 16.63 -27.89 -14.63
N ASP A 439 17.25 -28.71 -13.80
CA ASP A 439 18.34 -29.60 -14.18
C ASP A 439 17.93 -30.54 -15.33
N GLY A 440 18.76 -30.60 -16.36
CA GLY A 440 18.50 -31.36 -17.58
C GLY A 440 17.46 -30.76 -18.54
N HIS A 441 16.73 -29.71 -18.17
CA HIS A 441 15.69 -29.09 -18.99
C HIS A 441 16.00 -27.66 -19.47
N TYR A 442 16.86 -26.96 -18.72
CA TYR A 442 17.15 -25.55 -18.94
C TYR A 442 18.65 -25.27 -18.93
N THR A 443 19.02 -24.23 -19.66
CA THR A 443 20.37 -23.68 -19.68
C THR A 443 20.31 -22.20 -19.34
N PHE A 444 21.00 -21.81 -18.27
CA PHE A 444 21.17 -20.42 -17.86
C PHE A 444 22.19 -19.71 -18.76
N ALA A 445 21.92 -18.45 -19.08
CA ALA A 445 22.85 -17.53 -19.71
C ALA A 445 23.43 -16.57 -18.68
N SER A 446 22.58 -16.02 -17.81
CA SER A 446 23.01 -15.14 -16.72
C SER A 446 22.07 -15.19 -15.52
N ILE A 447 22.65 -14.91 -14.35
CA ILE A 447 21.94 -14.64 -13.10
C ILE A 447 22.59 -13.39 -12.52
N SER A 448 21.84 -12.30 -12.37
CA SER A 448 22.34 -11.10 -11.72
C SER A 448 21.49 -10.68 -10.52
N VAL A 449 22.13 -10.08 -9.51
CA VAL A 449 21.45 -9.49 -8.35
C VAL A 449 21.63 -7.98 -8.38
N GLN A 450 20.53 -7.24 -8.29
CA GLN A 450 20.55 -5.78 -8.14
C GLN A 450 19.35 -5.36 -7.27
N ASP A 451 19.57 -4.45 -6.30
CA ASP A 451 18.51 -3.87 -5.46
C ASP A 451 17.56 -4.91 -4.82
N ASN A 452 18.11 -6.03 -4.34
CA ASN A 452 17.38 -7.16 -3.76
C ASN A 452 16.42 -7.90 -4.72
N LEU A 453 16.67 -7.74 -6.02
CA LEU A 453 16.02 -8.46 -7.11
C LEU A 453 17.04 -9.33 -7.83
N LEU A 454 16.57 -10.45 -8.36
CA LEU A 454 17.32 -11.40 -9.15
C LEU A 454 16.81 -11.34 -10.58
N HIS A 455 17.70 -11.04 -11.51
CA HIS A 455 17.43 -11.15 -12.95
C HIS A 455 17.95 -12.48 -13.46
N LEU A 456 17.09 -13.22 -14.14
CA LEU A 456 17.33 -14.55 -14.66
C LEU A 456 17.21 -14.52 -16.18
N SER A 457 18.27 -14.92 -16.88
CA SER A 457 18.22 -15.22 -18.32
C SER A 457 18.49 -16.70 -18.53
N LEU A 458 17.52 -17.42 -19.10
CA LEU A 458 17.62 -18.85 -19.36
C LEU A 458 16.88 -19.27 -20.63
N SER A 459 17.21 -20.47 -21.12
CA SER A 459 16.64 -21.06 -22.33
C SER A 459 16.20 -22.51 -22.08
N ARG A 460 15.07 -22.93 -22.65
CA ARG A 460 14.54 -24.31 -22.54
C ARG A 460 15.25 -25.24 -23.52
N GLN A 461 16.52 -25.47 -23.23
CA GLN A 461 17.41 -26.38 -23.94
C GLN A 461 18.45 -26.89 -22.95
N THR A 462 19.18 -27.93 -23.34
CA THR A 462 20.21 -28.54 -22.50
C THR A 462 21.57 -28.33 -23.15
N ASP A 463 22.38 -27.46 -22.56
CA ASP A 463 23.77 -27.23 -22.92
C ASP A 463 24.59 -27.13 -21.63
N SER A 464 25.15 -28.28 -21.23
CA SER A 464 25.89 -28.48 -19.99
C SER A 464 27.13 -27.60 -19.88
N ASP A 465 27.75 -27.30 -21.02
CA ASP A 465 29.05 -26.66 -21.12
C ASP A 465 28.93 -25.15 -21.31
N LYS A 466 27.71 -24.65 -21.58
CA LYS A 466 27.46 -23.22 -21.67
C LYS A 466 27.84 -22.53 -20.36
N ILE A 467 28.59 -21.45 -20.51
CA ILE A 467 29.02 -20.60 -19.40
C ILE A 467 27.86 -19.70 -18.98
N VAL A 468 27.61 -19.66 -17.67
CA VAL A 468 26.66 -18.77 -17.01
C VAL A 468 27.42 -17.60 -16.40
N ALA A 469 26.99 -16.37 -16.71
CA ALA A 469 27.48 -15.18 -16.03
C ALA A 469 26.69 -14.94 -14.73
N LEU A 470 27.38 -14.96 -13.59
CA LEU A 470 26.84 -14.64 -12.27
C LEU A 470 27.33 -13.26 -11.87
N ALA A 471 26.43 -12.28 -11.77
CA ALA A 471 26.79 -10.89 -11.47
C ALA A 471 26.09 -10.39 -10.21
N SER A 472 26.84 -9.67 -9.36
CA SER A 472 26.29 -8.93 -8.24
C SER A 472 27.08 -7.62 -8.05
N PRO A 473 26.61 -6.67 -7.22
CA PRO A 473 27.36 -5.45 -6.95
C PRO A 473 28.73 -5.71 -6.31
N LEU A 474 28.92 -6.90 -5.74
CA LEU A 474 30.15 -7.31 -5.08
C LEU A 474 31.12 -8.00 -6.04
N ARG A 475 30.63 -8.75 -7.03
CA ARG A 475 31.48 -9.53 -7.93
C ARG A 475 30.80 -10.01 -9.21
N GLU A 476 31.62 -10.43 -10.15
CA GLU A 476 31.21 -11.13 -11.36
C GLU A 476 32.02 -12.44 -11.50
N VAL A 477 31.32 -13.56 -11.70
CA VAL A 477 31.90 -14.90 -11.78
C VAL A 477 31.29 -15.67 -12.94
N GLN A 478 32.08 -16.49 -13.61
CA GLN A 478 31.65 -17.35 -14.71
C GLN A 478 31.81 -18.82 -14.31
N ILE A 479 30.73 -19.60 -14.41
CA ILE A 479 30.72 -21.04 -14.15
C ILE A 479 29.97 -21.78 -15.25
N SER A 480 30.21 -23.09 -15.39
CA SER A 480 29.42 -23.91 -16.33
C SER A 480 28.00 -24.17 -15.79
N ASN A 481 27.05 -24.50 -16.68
CA ASN A 481 25.70 -24.89 -16.25
C ASN A 481 25.71 -26.15 -15.38
N THR A 482 26.56 -27.13 -15.67
CA THR A 482 26.71 -28.32 -14.80
C THR A 482 27.15 -27.94 -13.38
N GLU A 483 28.13 -27.04 -13.27
CA GLU A 483 28.58 -26.55 -11.98
C GLU A 483 27.48 -25.79 -11.26
N LEU A 484 26.70 -24.94 -11.95
CA LEU A 484 25.58 -24.20 -11.36
C LEU A 484 24.52 -25.14 -10.74
N HIS A 485 24.09 -26.17 -11.47
CA HIS A 485 23.11 -27.14 -10.96
C HIS A 485 23.65 -27.96 -9.78
N HIS A 486 24.97 -28.20 -9.71
CA HIS A 486 25.62 -28.91 -8.60
C HIS A 486 26.13 -28.01 -7.46
N LEU A 487 26.14 -26.69 -7.64
CA LEU A 487 26.71 -25.72 -6.69
C LEU A 487 26.01 -25.78 -5.33
N GLY A 488 24.70 -26.08 -5.34
CA GLY A 488 23.82 -26.07 -4.19
C GLY A 488 23.33 -24.65 -3.84
N ALA A 489 22.11 -24.56 -3.34
CA ALA A 489 21.41 -23.30 -3.05
C ALA A 489 22.19 -22.33 -2.14
N ILE A 490 22.74 -22.85 -1.04
CA ILE A 490 23.46 -22.04 -0.05
C ILE A 490 24.71 -21.41 -0.68
N ARG A 491 25.46 -22.17 -1.47
CA ARG A 491 26.68 -21.69 -2.11
C ARG A 491 26.37 -20.69 -3.21
N LEU A 492 25.29 -20.86 -3.97
CA LEU A 492 24.80 -19.86 -4.92
C LEU A 492 24.43 -18.54 -4.22
N ALA A 493 23.69 -18.62 -3.11
CA ALA A 493 23.30 -17.43 -2.34
C ALA A 493 24.52 -16.68 -1.80
N LEU A 494 25.51 -17.41 -1.26
CA LEU A 494 26.74 -16.83 -0.72
C LEU A 494 27.65 -16.29 -1.83
N LEU A 495 27.72 -16.96 -2.98
CA LEU A 495 28.46 -16.48 -4.14
C LEU A 495 27.94 -15.12 -4.61
N LEU A 496 26.62 -14.91 -4.60
CA LEU A 496 26.02 -13.66 -5.08
C LEU A 496 25.97 -12.56 -4.00
N ARG A 497 25.80 -12.91 -2.72
CA ARG A 497 25.52 -11.93 -1.64
C ARG A 497 26.62 -11.76 -0.61
N ALA A 498 27.51 -12.74 -0.42
CA ALA A 498 28.50 -12.66 0.65
C ALA A 498 29.64 -11.69 0.28
N PRO A 499 30.11 -10.85 1.22
CA PRO A 499 31.37 -10.13 1.07
C PRO A 499 32.54 -11.07 0.75
N ASP A 500 33.58 -10.53 0.10
CA ASP A 500 34.73 -11.32 -0.37
C ASP A 500 35.42 -12.11 0.74
N GLU A 501 35.51 -11.54 1.94
CA GLU A 501 36.09 -12.17 3.12
C GLU A 501 35.33 -13.43 3.54
N LEU A 502 33.99 -13.36 3.59
CA LEU A 502 33.14 -14.49 3.95
C LEU A 502 33.12 -15.55 2.86
N TYR A 503 33.16 -15.14 1.60
CA TYR A 503 33.18 -16.11 0.51
C TYR A 503 34.51 -16.86 0.42
N ARG A 504 35.65 -16.21 0.68
CA ARG A 504 36.97 -16.87 0.73
C ARG A 504 36.99 -18.02 1.74
N LEU A 505 36.33 -17.87 2.89
CA LEU A 505 36.21 -18.95 3.88
C LEU A 505 35.54 -20.21 3.31
N ILE A 506 34.63 -20.06 2.36
CA ILE A 506 33.94 -21.18 1.69
C ILE A 506 34.82 -21.74 0.57
N GLU A 507 35.43 -20.88 -0.23
CA GLU A 507 36.31 -21.26 -1.34
C GLU A 507 37.56 -22.02 -0.85
N GLU A 508 38.17 -21.55 0.23
CA GLU A 508 39.29 -22.18 0.92
C GLU A 508 38.88 -23.42 1.73
N LYS A 509 37.60 -23.81 1.70
CA LYS A 509 37.02 -24.95 2.43
C LYS A 509 37.24 -24.88 3.95
N ARG A 510 37.27 -23.67 4.51
CA ARG A 510 37.35 -23.45 5.96
C ARG A 510 35.96 -23.56 6.59
N LEU A 511 34.93 -23.20 5.83
CA LEU A 511 33.53 -23.51 6.09
C LEU A 511 33.02 -24.55 5.08
N HIS A 512 32.22 -25.48 5.57
CA HIS A 512 31.70 -26.64 4.84
C HIS A 512 30.17 -26.57 4.80
N PRO A 513 29.51 -27.05 3.73
CA PRO A 513 28.04 -27.14 3.72
C PRO A 513 27.56 -28.04 4.88
N ALA A 514 26.49 -27.63 5.56
CA ALA A 514 25.95 -28.42 6.67
C ALA A 514 25.38 -29.74 6.13
N THR A 515 25.74 -30.84 6.78
CA THR A 515 25.12 -32.16 6.58
C THR A 515 24.09 -32.39 7.68
N ASP A 516 23.01 -33.12 7.37
CA ASP A 516 21.86 -33.36 8.27
C ASP A 516 22.21 -34.11 9.58
N ASP A 517 23.45 -34.58 9.74
CA ASP A 517 23.86 -35.55 10.76
C ASP A 517 24.95 -35.02 11.73
N ASN A 518 24.89 -33.73 12.08
CA ASN A 518 25.88 -33.09 12.95
C ASN A 518 25.28 -32.75 14.33
N ASP A 519 25.25 -33.73 15.24
CA ASP A 519 24.97 -33.50 16.67
C ASP A 519 26.31 -33.28 17.41
N HIS A 520 26.83 -32.05 17.35
CA HIS A 520 28.12 -31.69 17.95
C HIS A 520 27.97 -30.61 19.04
N PRO A 521 28.55 -30.79 20.25
CA PRO A 521 28.35 -29.88 21.39
C PRO A 521 28.80 -28.43 21.12
N GLY A 522 29.78 -28.24 20.24
CA GLY A 522 30.25 -26.91 19.81
C GLY A 522 29.32 -26.14 18.87
N LEU A 523 28.29 -26.78 18.29
CA LEU A 523 27.42 -26.13 17.30
C LEU A 523 26.53 -25.05 17.92
N GLU A 524 26.00 -25.28 19.11
CA GLU A 524 25.16 -24.29 19.78
C GLU A 524 25.94 -22.99 20.04
N ARG A 525 27.23 -23.12 20.34
CA ARG A 525 28.14 -21.99 20.54
C ARG A 525 28.47 -21.30 19.23
N TYR A 526 28.70 -22.07 18.15
CA TYR A 526 28.85 -21.50 16.81
C TYR A 526 27.62 -20.68 16.38
N TYR A 527 26.40 -21.19 16.58
CA TYR A 527 25.17 -20.46 16.23
C TYR A 527 24.95 -19.16 17.03
N ARG A 528 25.67 -18.94 18.13
CA ARG A 528 25.63 -17.68 18.91
C ARG A 528 26.68 -16.65 18.46
N SER A 529 27.62 -17.05 17.60
CA SER A 529 28.69 -16.19 17.07
C SER A 529 28.15 -15.12 16.11
N SER A 530 28.90 -14.02 15.98
CA SER A 530 28.59 -12.95 15.02
C SER A 530 28.72 -13.45 13.57
N LEU A 531 29.64 -14.38 13.30
CA LEU A 531 29.80 -15.01 11.99
C LEU A 531 28.57 -15.81 11.57
N ALA A 532 28.06 -16.65 12.47
CA ALA A 532 26.85 -17.42 12.20
C ALA A 532 25.63 -16.51 12.04
N GLU A 533 25.54 -15.44 12.85
CA GLU A 533 24.48 -14.44 12.73
C GLU A 533 24.52 -13.71 11.37
N GLN A 534 25.70 -13.28 10.91
CA GLN A 534 25.89 -12.66 9.59
C GLN A 534 25.56 -13.61 8.44
N LEU A 535 26.03 -14.86 8.48
CA LEU A 535 25.69 -15.87 7.48
C LEU A 535 24.19 -16.17 7.48
N SER A 536 23.57 -16.21 8.67
CA SER A 536 22.12 -16.39 8.80
C SER A 536 21.38 -15.20 8.20
N GLN A 537 21.77 -13.96 8.50
CA GLN A 537 21.17 -12.75 7.93
C GLN A 537 21.30 -12.70 6.40
N LEU A 538 22.45 -13.05 5.83
CA LEU A 538 22.62 -13.14 4.37
C LEU A 538 21.69 -14.20 3.72
N LEU A 539 21.36 -15.26 4.44
CA LEU A 539 20.46 -16.32 4.01
C LEU A 539 18.98 -16.05 4.40
N GLU A 540 18.70 -15.22 5.40
CA GLU A 540 17.37 -14.85 5.96
C GLU A 540 16.83 -13.50 5.52
N GLU A 541 17.64 -12.54 5.07
CA GLU A 541 17.11 -11.35 4.41
C GLU A 541 16.30 -11.72 3.13
N ALA A 542 16.34 -13.00 2.74
CA ALA A 542 15.51 -13.66 1.74
C ALA A 542 14.17 -14.25 2.28
N ALA A 543 13.93 -14.28 3.60
CA ALA A 543 12.71 -14.79 4.24
C ALA A 543 12.49 -14.10 5.60
N ASN A 544 11.44 -13.28 5.72
CA ASN A 544 11.00 -12.52 6.92
C ASN A 544 10.59 -13.38 8.14
N THR A 545 11.42 -14.34 8.54
CA THR A 545 11.16 -15.25 9.65
C THR A 545 12.35 -15.17 10.59
N GLY A 546 12.34 -14.27 11.58
CA GLY A 546 13.45 -14.02 12.51
C GLY A 546 13.86 -15.22 13.38
N LYS A 547 14.36 -16.28 12.74
CA LYS A 547 14.84 -17.54 13.29
C LYS A 547 16.02 -17.97 12.42
N THR A 548 17.15 -18.24 13.06
CA THR A 548 18.38 -18.69 12.41
C THR A 548 18.11 -19.77 11.36
N ALA A 549 18.25 -19.42 10.08
CA ALA A 549 18.03 -20.32 8.96
C ALA A 549 19.03 -21.46 9.02
N ARG A 550 18.53 -22.67 9.27
CA ARG A 550 19.29 -23.89 9.04
C ARG A 550 18.96 -24.39 7.63
N PRO A 551 19.98 -24.73 6.81
CA PRO A 551 21.39 -24.92 7.16
C PRO A 551 22.29 -23.72 6.80
N ILE A 552 23.18 -23.29 7.71
CA ILE A 552 24.30 -22.38 7.42
C ILE A 552 25.61 -23.17 7.28
N PRO A 553 26.63 -22.69 6.54
CA PRO A 553 27.94 -23.33 6.48
C PRO A 553 28.58 -23.50 7.87
N LEU A 554 29.22 -24.65 8.11
CA LEU A 554 29.81 -25.05 9.38
C LEU A 554 31.34 -25.07 9.31
N PRO A 555 32.05 -24.66 10.38
CA PRO A 555 33.49 -24.83 10.46
C PRO A 555 33.87 -26.30 10.65
N ALA A 556 35.15 -26.62 10.43
CA ALA A 556 35.67 -27.97 10.65
C ALA A 556 35.47 -28.44 12.11
N THR A 557 35.38 -29.76 12.32
CA THR A 557 35.14 -30.36 13.64
C THR A 557 36.17 -29.94 14.69
N SER A 558 37.44 -29.79 14.31
CA SER A 558 38.50 -29.30 15.22
C SER A 558 38.25 -27.89 15.78
N ILE A 559 37.57 -27.04 15.02
CA ILE A 559 37.15 -25.70 15.47
C ILE A 559 35.94 -25.82 16.39
N LEU A 560 34.98 -26.70 16.04
CA LEU A 560 33.83 -26.98 16.91
C LEU A 560 34.23 -27.59 18.26
N ASP A 561 35.27 -28.44 18.30
CA ASP A 561 35.87 -28.96 19.53
C ASP A 561 36.46 -27.84 20.39
N SER A 562 37.16 -26.91 19.74
CA SER A 562 37.72 -25.73 20.41
C SER A 562 36.60 -24.85 21.00
N LEU A 563 35.50 -24.68 20.28
CA LEU A 563 34.33 -23.96 20.78
C LEU A 563 33.64 -24.68 21.93
N ALA A 564 33.52 -26.01 21.88
CA ALA A 564 32.93 -26.82 22.95
C ALA A 564 33.76 -26.80 24.24
N ALA A 565 35.08 -26.60 24.13
CA ALA A 565 36.01 -26.55 25.26
C ALA A 565 36.04 -25.19 26.01
N LEU A 566 35.38 -24.15 25.49
CA LEU A 566 35.33 -22.83 26.16
C LEU A 566 34.58 -22.92 27.50
N ASP A 567 35.11 -22.27 28.53
CA ASP A 567 34.40 -22.09 29.80
C ASP A 567 33.56 -20.80 29.72
N LEU A 568 32.24 -20.98 29.61
CA LEU A 568 31.28 -19.89 29.42
C LEU A 568 30.41 -19.64 30.67
N ASP A 569 30.57 -20.47 31.70
CA ASP A 569 29.71 -20.46 32.88
C ASP A 569 29.96 -19.19 33.70
N GLY A 570 28.88 -18.47 34.05
CA GLY A 570 28.97 -17.23 34.83
C GLY A 570 29.31 -15.95 34.05
N LEU A 571 29.50 -16.02 32.72
CA LEU A 571 29.69 -14.85 31.86
C LEU A 571 28.35 -14.25 31.38
N SER A 572 28.32 -12.94 31.13
CA SER A 572 27.19 -12.29 30.44
C SER A 572 27.14 -12.73 28.97
N ALA A 573 25.95 -12.71 28.36
CA ALA A 573 25.76 -13.12 26.96
C ALA A 573 26.69 -12.38 25.97
N SER A 574 26.97 -11.09 26.22
CA SER A 574 27.93 -10.31 25.42
C SER A 574 29.35 -10.87 25.51
N ARG A 575 29.85 -11.12 26.72
CA ARG A 575 31.19 -11.65 26.94
C ARG A 575 31.35 -13.09 26.45
N GLN A 576 30.27 -13.88 26.50
CA GLN A 576 30.25 -15.21 25.89
C GLN A 576 30.42 -15.11 24.37
N ARG A 577 29.72 -14.18 23.72
CA ARG A 577 29.85 -13.93 22.28
C ARG A 577 31.25 -13.44 21.91
N ASP A 578 31.80 -12.48 22.64
CA ASP A 578 33.16 -11.95 22.40
C ASP A 578 34.22 -13.07 22.45
N LEU A 579 34.13 -13.97 23.43
CA LEU A 579 35.07 -15.09 23.57
C LEU A 579 34.92 -16.12 22.44
N ILE A 580 33.68 -16.40 22.02
CA ILE A 580 33.39 -17.27 20.89
C ILE A 580 33.95 -16.67 19.60
N ASP A 581 33.70 -15.38 19.35
CA ASP A 581 34.13 -14.67 18.15
C ASP A 581 35.67 -14.58 18.11
N THR A 582 36.33 -14.21 19.20
CA THR A 582 37.81 -14.20 19.29
C THR A 582 38.41 -15.58 18.98
N THR A 583 37.77 -16.65 19.47
CA THR A 583 38.22 -18.02 19.20
C THR A 583 38.02 -18.40 17.73
N LEU A 584 36.92 -17.96 17.12
CA LEU A 584 36.67 -18.14 15.69
C LEU A 584 37.67 -17.36 14.84
N GLU A 585 37.95 -16.10 15.14
CA GLU A 585 38.93 -15.27 14.43
C GLU A 585 40.32 -15.91 14.41
N GLN A 586 40.78 -16.41 15.56
CA GLN A 586 42.09 -17.05 15.68
C GLN A 586 42.19 -18.37 14.88
N ARG A 587 41.09 -19.11 14.78
CA ARG A 587 41.07 -20.43 14.12
C ARG A 587 40.72 -20.34 12.63
N LEU A 588 39.89 -19.36 12.27
CA LEU A 588 39.48 -19.04 10.91
C LEU A 588 40.32 -17.93 10.28
N ASP A 589 41.38 -17.43 10.94
CA ASP A 589 42.36 -16.45 10.41
C ASP A 589 41.69 -15.35 9.58
N VAL A 590 40.60 -14.81 10.13
CA VAL A 590 39.76 -13.77 9.54
C VAL A 590 39.40 -12.82 10.66
N ALA A 591 39.58 -11.51 10.42
CA ALA A 591 39.04 -10.49 11.30
C ALA A 591 37.51 -10.49 11.11
N LEU A 592 36.75 -10.82 12.15
CA LEU A 592 35.31 -10.67 12.07
C LEU A 592 34.99 -9.19 12.24
N PRO A 593 34.01 -8.64 11.50
CA PRO A 593 33.58 -7.26 11.73
C PRO A 593 33.12 -7.11 13.18
N SER A 594 33.90 -6.38 13.98
CA SER A 594 33.43 -5.84 15.25
C SER A 594 32.43 -4.73 14.90
N ASP A 595 31.24 -4.81 15.46
CA ASP A 595 30.07 -3.97 15.19
C ASP A 595 29.27 -4.35 13.93
N LEU A 596 28.22 -5.14 14.14
CA LEU A 596 26.93 -4.76 13.57
C LEU A 596 26.56 -3.40 14.17
N ALA A 597 27.04 -2.31 13.57
CA ALA A 597 26.15 -1.17 13.42
C ALA A 597 24.92 -1.77 12.78
N SER A 598 23.84 -1.94 13.58
CA SER A 598 22.55 -2.38 13.06
C SER A 598 22.37 -1.62 11.76
N PRO A 599 22.16 -2.28 10.61
CA PRO A 599 21.87 -1.56 9.39
C PRO A 599 20.80 -0.57 9.80
N GLN A 600 21.07 0.73 9.61
CA GLN A 600 20.07 1.77 9.75
C GLN A 600 18.91 1.23 8.94
N SER A 601 17.93 0.71 9.65
CA SER A 601 16.87 -0.06 9.06
C SER A 601 16.22 0.95 8.15
N GLY A 602 16.40 0.80 6.85
CA GLY A 602 15.75 1.62 5.85
C GLY A 602 14.29 1.58 6.23
N SER A 603 13.82 2.71 6.78
CA SER A 603 12.55 2.91 7.46
C SER A 603 11.78 1.60 7.69
N ALA A 604 12.19 0.79 8.67
CA ALA A 604 11.23 -0.12 9.27
C ALA A 604 10.16 0.83 9.81
N SER A 605 9.06 0.94 9.07
CA SER A 605 7.89 1.72 9.45
C SER A 605 7.70 1.40 10.91
N GLN A 606 8.01 2.38 11.77
CA GLN A 606 7.83 2.22 13.20
C GLN A 606 6.34 1.94 13.29
N THR A 607 5.97 0.67 13.44
CA THR A 607 4.62 0.31 13.84
C THR A 607 4.53 0.88 15.23
N ALA A 608 4.12 2.15 15.28
CA ALA A 608 3.91 2.92 16.48
C ALA A 608 3.13 1.97 17.37
N THR A 609 3.73 1.56 18.50
CA THR A 609 3.10 0.63 19.42
C THR A 609 1.74 1.22 19.75
N ILE A 610 0.71 0.64 19.13
CA ILE A 610 -0.62 1.22 19.12
C ILE A 610 -1.09 1.27 20.57
N ASN A 611 -1.14 2.47 21.13
CA ASN A 611 -1.52 2.66 22.52
C ASN A 611 -3.03 2.44 22.63
N LYS A 612 -3.42 1.19 22.93
CA LYS A 612 -4.82 0.78 23.06
C LYS A 612 -5.63 1.68 24.01
N LYS A 613 -4.98 2.27 25.01
CA LYS A 613 -5.63 3.20 25.95
C LYS A 613 -6.04 4.50 25.27
N SER A 614 -5.20 5.04 24.39
CA SER A 614 -5.51 6.24 23.59
C SER A 614 -6.68 6.00 22.63
N ILE A 615 -6.79 4.79 22.08
CA ILE A 615 -7.92 4.41 21.21
C ILE A 615 -9.20 4.31 22.04
N GLU A 616 -9.15 3.66 23.21
CA GLU A 616 -10.28 3.62 24.15
C GLU A 616 -10.78 5.04 24.47
N ASP A 617 -9.87 5.96 24.82
CA ASP A 617 -10.21 7.35 25.15
C ASP A 617 -10.83 8.10 23.95
N THR A 618 -10.34 7.86 22.73
CA THR A 618 -10.89 8.45 21.49
C THR A 618 -12.30 7.95 21.22
N ILE A 619 -12.55 6.65 21.40
CA ILE A 619 -13.88 6.05 21.22
C ILE A 619 -14.84 6.57 22.28
N TYR A 620 -14.41 6.69 23.54
CA TYR A 620 -15.26 7.29 24.58
C TYR A 620 -15.61 8.74 24.26
N HIS A 621 -14.67 9.55 23.77
CA HIS A 621 -14.95 10.92 23.35
C HIS A 621 -15.94 10.98 22.18
N ALA A 622 -15.81 10.10 21.17
CA ALA A 622 -16.76 10.00 20.07
C ALA A 622 -18.17 9.59 20.55
N LEU A 623 -18.25 8.68 21.54
CA LEU A 623 -19.49 8.28 22.18
C LEU A 623 -20.11 9.38 23.05
N GLU A 624 -19.30 10.20 23.72
CA GLU A 624 -19.77 11.37 24.48
C GLU A 624 -20.42 12.40 23.57
N ILE A 625 -19.81 12.67 22.39
CA ILE A 625 -20.40 13.55 21.38
C ILE A 625 -21.72 12.96 20.83
N ALA A 626 -21.74 11.66 20.54
CA ALA A 626 -22.93 10.98 20.00
C ALA A 626 -24.07 10.86 21.04
N GLY A 627 -23.73 10.85 22.32
CA GLY A 627 -24.64 10.64 23.45
C GLY A 627 -24.87 9.16 23.74
N ILE A 628 -24.63 8.73 24.99
CA ILE A 628 -24.95 7.38 25.44
C ILE A 628 -26.42 7.36 25.91
N PRO A 629 -27.30 6.53 25.33
CA PRO A 629 -28.71 6.52 25.66
C PRO A 629 -28.95 5.97 27.06
N THR A 630 -29.66 6.75 27.89
CA THR A 630 -30.21 6.26 29.16
C THR A 630 -31.65 5.81 28.92
N PHE A 631 -31.84 4.51 28.87
CA PHE A 631 -33.16 3.91 28.72
C PHE A 631 -33.74 3.59 30.10
N PRO A 632 -35.02 3.92 30.38
CA PRO A 632 -36.01 4.54 29.50
C PRO A 632 -36.09 6.08 29.63
N GLU A 633 -35.36 6.67 30.58
CA GLU A 633 -35.50 8.07 31.00
C GLU A 633 -35.40 9.09 29.86
N HIS A 634 -34.37 9.01 29.01
CA HIS A 634 -34.19 9.95 27.89
C HIS A 634 -35.33 9.90 26.87
N TYR A 635 -36.00 8.76 26.74
CA TYR A 635 -37.04 8.54 25.73
C TYR A 635 -38.44 8.89 26.24
N LEU A 636 -38.61 9.04 27.56
CA LEU A 636 -39.88 9.43 28.18
C LEU A 636 -40.11 10.95 28.15
N TYR A 637 -39.08 11.77 27.92
CA TYR A 637 -39.19 13.24 27.91
C TYR A 637 -40.17 13.79 26.87
N ASP A 638 -40.34 13.10 25.74
CA ASP A 638 -41.21 13.52 24.64
C ASP A 638 -42.71 13.30 24.94
N PHE A 639 -43.04 12.60 26.04
CA PHE A 639 -44.42 12.22 26.38
C PHE A 639 -44.92 12.96 27.62
N PHE A 640 -46.09 13.58 27.52
CA PHE A 640 -46.70 14.31 28.63
C PHE A 640 -47.33 13.34 29.65
N ARG A 641 -46.61 13.06 30.75
CA ARG A 641 -47.06 12.24 31.90
C ARG A 641 -47.69 10.89 31.51
N PRO A 642 -46.94 9.98 30.84
CA PRO A 642 -47.44 8.63 30.58
C PRO A 642 -47.67 7.88 31.89
N GLU A 643 -48.67 7.00 31.92
CA GLU A 643 -48.85 6.05 33.02
C GLU A 643 -47.72 5.01 32.98
N LEU A 644 -46.99 4.85 34.08
CA LEU A 644 -45.82 3.97 34.16
C LEU A 644 -46.08 2.78 35.09
N ARG A 645 -45.63 1.61 34.66
CA ARG A 645 -45.56 0.38 35.45
C ARG A 645 -44.11 0.11 35.84
N SER A 646 -43.88 -0.13 37.14
CA SER A 646 -42.55 -0.41 37.67
C SER A 646 -42.25 -1.91 37.70
N PHE A 647 -41.09 -2.28 37.17
CA PHE A 647 -40.47 -3.59 37.20
C PHE A 647 -39.24 -3.50 38.12
N ALA A 648 -39.27 -4.16 39.28
CA ALA A 648 -38.17 -4.12 40.25
C ALA A 648 -37.53 -5.51 40.40
N THR A 649 -36.21 -5.58 40.44
CA THR A 649 -35.44 -6.81 40.67
C THR A 649 -34.21 -6.55 41.53
N ALA A 650 -33.87 -7.50 42.39
CA ALA A 650 -32.61 -7.52 43.13
C ALA A 650 -31.44 -8.16 42.33
N HIS A 651 -31.74 -8.79 41.18
CA HIS A 651 -30.82 -9.60 40.40
C HIS A 651 -30.92 -9.34 38.88
N PRO A 652 -30.73 -8.08 38.40
CA PRO A 652 -30.79 -7.75 36.98
C PRO A 652 -29.72 -8.50 36.15
N PRO A 653 -29.88 -8.61 34.82
CA PRO A 653 -30.99 -8.15 33.99
C PRO A 653 -32.18 -9.14 33.96
N TRP A 654 -33.34 -8.68 33.49
CA TRP A 654 -34.46 -9.54 33.15
C TRP A 654 -34.20 -10.32 31.85
N GLN A 655 -34.61 -11.58 31.78
CA GLN A 655 -34.56 -12.43 30.59
C GLN A 655 -35.95 -12.94 30.25
N ILE A 656 -36.27 -13.06 28.97
CA ILE A 656 -37.55 -13.62 28.52
C ILE A 656 -37.48 -15.15 28.69
N ASP A 657 -38.34 -15.72 29.53
CA ASP A 657 -38.38 -17.16 29.86
C ASP A 657 -39.42 -17.90 29.01
N SER A 658 -40.62 -17.33 28.87
CA SER A 658 -41.71 -17.92 28.08
C SER A 658 -42.71 -16.89 27.57
N GLU A 659 -43.36 -17.22 26.45
CA GLU A 659 -44.42 -16.45 25.81
C GLU A 659 -45.71 -17.29 25.80
N PHE A 660 -46.84 -16.73 26.27
CA PHE A 660 -48.14 -17.38 26.22
C PHE A 660 -49.27 -16.37 25.95
N LEU A 661 -49.97 -16.55 24.82
CA LEU A 661 -51.11 -15.72 24.41
C LEU A 661 -50.85 -14.20 24.47
N GLY A 662 -49.64 -13.76 24.10
CA GLY A 662 -49.24 -12.34 24.09
C GLY A 662 -48.78 -11.78 25.44
N THR A 663 -48.81 -12.59 26.50
CA THR A 663 -48.17 -12.26 27.78
C THR A 663 -46.81 -12.96 27.88
N PHE A 664 -45.83 -12.26 28.45
CA PHE A 664 -44.46 -12.73 28.55
C PHE A 664 -44.09 -12.90 30.02
N THR A 665 -43.45 -14.02 30.34
CA THR A 665 -42.85 -14.23 31.65
C THR A 665 -41.37 -13.88 31.57
N LEU A 666 -40.97 -12.88 32.35
CA LEU A 666 -39.59 -12.45 32.53
C LEU A 666 -39.02 -13.11 33.77
N LYS A 667 -37.76 -13.53 33.71
CA LYS A 667 -37.03 -14.14 34.82
C LYS A 667 -35.72 -13.41 35.07
N ASP A 668 -35.42 -13.11 36.33
CA ASP A 668 -34.15 -12.49 36.72
C ASP A 668 -33.06 -13.55 37.00
N THR A 669 -31.83 -13.12 37.23
CA THR A 669 -30.71 -14.05 37.49
C THR A 669 -30.80 -14.78 38.84
N GLY A 670 -31.67 -14.30 39.74
CA GLY A 670 -32.02 -14.95 41.00
C GLY A 670 -33.22 -15.89 40.92
N GLY A 671 -33.87 -16.00 39.75
CA GLY A 671 -35.02 -16.85 39.51
C GLY A 671 -36.40 -16.23 39.84
N HIS A 672 -36.48 -14.94 40.18
CA HIS A 672 -37.76 -14.25 40.35
C HIS A 672 -38.43 -14.06 38.99
N THR A 673 -39.76 -14.08 38.98
CA THR A 673 -40.55 -13.94 37.75
C THR A 673 -41.44 -12.70 37.80
N CYS A 674 -41.62 -12.07 36.64
CA CYS A 674 -42.53 -10.94 36.43
C CYS A 674 -43.26 -11.13 35.09
N HIS A 675 -44.45 -10.55 34.95
CA HIS A 675 -45.24 -10.64 33.72
C HIS A 675 -45.28 -9.30 32.98
N ALA A 676 -45.01 -9.33 31.68
CA ALA A 676 -45.21 -8.22 30.76
C ALA A 676 -46.43 -8.50 29.86
N ASP A 677 -47.24 -7.47 29.61
CA ASP A 677 -48.56 -7.61 28.97
C ASP A 677 -48.47 -7.55 27.43
N ASN A 678 -47.30 -7.19 26.90
CA ASN A 678 -47.00 -7.17 25.47
C ASN A 678 -45.49 -7.39 25.23
N ASP A 679 -45.14 -7.62 23.96
CA ASP A 679 -43.77 -7.88 23.50
C ASP A 679 -42.85 -6.67 23.68
N TYR A 680 -43.30 -5.45 23.40
CA TYR A 680 -42.50 -4.24 23.60
C TYR A 680 -42.09 -4.04 25.06
N GLN A 681 -42.98 -4.29 26.02
CA GLN A 681 -42.65 -4.23 27.44
C GLN A 681 -41.69 -5.33 27.86
N ALA A 682 -41.86 -6.54 27.32
CA ALA A 682 -40.97 -7.67 27.60
C ALA A 682 -39.54 -7.39 27.11
N TYR A 683 -39.40 -6.91 25.86
CA TYR A 683 -38.12 -6.55 25.28
C TYR A 683 -37.54 -5.28 25.92
N ALA A 684 -38.35 -4.27 26.26
CA ALA A 684 -37.88 -3.11 27.02
C ALA A 684 -37.27 -3.51 28.37
N ALA A 685 -37.87 -4.46 29.08
CA ALA A 685 -37.34 -4.97 30.33
C ALA A 685 -36.04 -5.77 30.15
N ALA A 686 -35.94 -6.55 29.07
CA ALA A 686 -34.74 -7.31 28.75
C ALA A 686 -33.58 -6.45 28.20
N LEU A 687 -33.89 -5.36 27.50
CA LEU A 687 -32.92 -4.43 26.90
C LEU A 687 -32.42 -3.36 27.89
N ALA A 688 -33.04 -3.23 29.06
CA ALA A 688 -32.59 -2.32 30.10
C ALA A 688 -31.14 -2.61 30.53
N ARG A 689 -30.41 -1.57 30.96
CA ARG A 689 -29.02 -1.72 31.42
C ARG A 689 -28.96 -2.75 32.54
N ALA A 690 -27.92 -3.59 32.51
CA ALA A 690 -27.74 -4.67 33.49
C ALA A 690 -27.60 -4.21 34.95
N SER A 691 -27.43 -2.91 35.21
CA SER A 691 -27.30 -2.31 36.54
C SER A 691 -28.59 -1.66 37.09
N LEU A 692 -29.68 -1.59 36.31
CA LEU A 692 -30.95 -1.02 36.75
C LEU A 692 -31.73 -2.01 37.62
N THR A 693 -31.94 -1.66 38.89
CA THR A 693 -32.72 -2.45 39.85
C THR A 693 -34.21 -2.12 39.84
N ALA A 694 -34.58 -0.97 39.28
CA ALA A 694 -35.96 -0.55 39.08
C ALA A 694 -36.10 0.09 37.70
N LEU A 695 -37.07 -0.39 36.92
CA LEU A 695 -37.36 0.06 35.57
C LEU A 695 -38.82 0.48 35.49
N SER A 696 -39.09 1.69 35.02
CA SER A 696 -40.46 2.20 34.84
C SER A 696 -40.77 2.32 33.36
N LEU A 697 -41.74 1.55 32.87
CA LEU A 697 -42.14 1.51 31.46
C LEU A 697 -43.59 1.96 31.27
N PRO A 698 -43.94 2.59 30.14
CA PRO A 698 -45.32 2.95 29.83
C PRO A 698 -46.26 1.74 29.79
N THR A 699 -47.45 1.88 30.35
CA THR A 699 -48.54 0.90 30.20
C THR A 699 -49.15 0.93 28.80
N ASP A 700 -49.16 2.10 28.16
CA ASP A 700 -49.57 2.27 26.76
C ASP A 700 -48.56 1.61 25.81
N SER A 701 -49.04 0.62 25.05
CA SER A 701 -48.22 -0.15 24.11
C SER A 701 -47.67 0.71 22.96
N ALA A 702 -48.38 1.74 22.52
CA ALA A 702 -47.92 2.61 21.43
C ALA A 702 -46.74 3.50 21.89
N ILE A 703 -46.81 4.03 23.11
CA ILE A 703 -45.71 4.80 23.71
C ILE A 703 -44.51 3.88 23.98
N CYS A 704 -44.76 2.68 24.53
CA CYS A 704 -43.71 1.70 24.79
C CYS A 704 -43.01 1.25 23.50
N GLN A 705 -43.76 1.02 22.42
CA GLN A 705 -43.21 0.74 21.09
C GLN A 705 -42.27 1.85 20.62
N GLN A 706 -42.73 3.11 20.60
CA GLN A 706 -41.93 4.23 20.08
C GLN A 706 -40.60 4.43 20.82
N ILE A 707 -40.60 4.27 22.15
CA ILE A 707 -39.36 4.41 22.93
C ILE A 707 -38.40 3.23 22.70
N VAL A 708 -38.92 2.01 22.53
CA VAL A 708 -38.10 0.80 22.29
C VAL A 708 -37.50 0.83 20.89
N GLU A 709 -38.26 1.19 19.88
CA GLU A 709 -37.75 1.29 18.50
C GLU A 709 -36.64 2.33 18.38
N ARG A 710 -36.83 3.52 18.97
CA ARG A 710 -35.80 4.57 19.02
C ARG A 710 -34.56 4.10 19.77
N TYR A 711 -34.73 3.43 20.91
CA TYR A 711 -33.61 2.90 21.68
C TYR A 711 -32.83 1.83 20.92
N LEU A 712 -33.51 0.94 20.19
CA LEU A 712 -32.87 -0.08 19.36
C LEU A 712 -32.06 0.54 18.23
N LEU A 713 -32.58 1.57 17.56
CA LEU A 713 -31.83 2.30 16.53
C LEU A 713 -30.57 2.97 17.09
N ASP A 714 -30.67 3.59 18.28
CA ASP A 714 -29.51 4.20 18.94
C ASP A 714 -28.48 3.14 19.39
N LEU A 715 -28.91 1.97 19.86
CA LEU A 715 -28.01 0.86 20.18
C LEU A 715 -27.29 0.32 18.94
N VAL A 716 -27.98 0.17 17.81
CA VAL A 716 -27.37 -0.24 16.54
C VAL A 716 -26.35 0.80 16.08
N ARG A 717 -26.70 2.08 16.14
CA ARG A 717 -25.79 3.19 15.78
C ARG A 717 -24.54 3.22 16.65
N ILE A 718 -24.68 3.03 17.96
CA ILE A 718 -23.54 2.99 18.90
C ILE A 718 -22.67 1.77 18.65
N HIS A 719 -23.28 0.62 18.36
CA HIS A 719 -22.53 -0.58 18.03
C HIS A 719 -21.71 -0.37 16.76
N GLN A 720 -22.32 0.17 15.70
CA GLN A 720 -21.64 0.53 14.45
C GLN A 720 -20.48 1.50 14.71
N LEU A 721 -20.70 2.57 15.50
CA LEU A 721 -19.65 3.54 15.84
C LEU A 721 -18.47 2.88 16.56
N ILE A 722 -18.72 2.10 17.62
CA ILE A 722 -17.65 1.43 18.38
C ILE A 722 -16.85 0.50 17.47
N TRP A 723 -17.53 -0.30 16.63
CA TRP A 723 -16.85 -1.24 15.75
C TRP A 723 -16.10 -0.54 14.62
N HIS A 724 -16.66 0.50 13.99
CA HIS A 724 -15.99 1.28 12.96
C HIS A 724 -14.69 1.91 13.48
N GLU A 725 -14.72 2.53 14.66
CA GLU A 725 -13.53 3.14 15.26
C GLU A 725 -12.49 2.10 15.71
N CYS A 726 -12.94 0.96 16.26
CA CYS A 726 -12.04 -0.14 16.59
C CYS A 726 -11.35 -0.72 15.35
N HIS A 727 -12.08 -0.88 14.24
CA HIS A 727 -11.55 -1.43 12.99
C HIS A 727 -10.66 -0.44 12.25
N ALA A 728 -10.94 0.87 12.33
CA ALA A 728 -10.09 1.93 11.83
C ALA A 728 -8.71 1.96 12.51
N ALA A 729 -8.70 1.85 13.84
CA ALA A 729 -7.49 2.07 14.64
C ALA A 729 -6.63 0.81 14.87
N LEU A 730 -7.19 -0.41 14.74
CA LEU A 730 -6.48 -1.65 15.05
C LEU A 730 -6.11 -2.48 13.81
N PRO A 731 -4.94 -3.15 13.84
CA PRO A 731 -4.39 -3.81 12.66
C PRO A 731 -5.18 -5.06 12.26
N THR A 732 -5.67 -5.84 13.23
CA THR A 732 -6.36 -7.11 12.96
C THR A 732 -7.80 -7.11 13.44
N THR A 733 -8.69 -7.74 12.66
CA THR A 733 -10.13 -7.92 12.97
C THR A 733 -10.35 -8.56 14.33
N THR A 734 -9.51 -9.52 14.72
CA THR A 734 -9.61 -10.20 16.02
C THR A 734 -9.30 -9.27 17.18
N THR A 735 -8.31 -8.38 17.04
CA THR A 735 -8.00 -7.37 18.06
C THR A 735 -9.07 -6.28 18.14
N ALA A 736 -9.61 -5.85 17.01
CA ALA A 736 -10.71 -4.87 16.93
C ALA A 736 -11.96 -5.40 17.62
N ASN A 737 -12.39 -6.62 17.29
CA ASN A 737 -13.54 -7.26 17.92
C ASN A 737 -13.37 -7.45 19.43
N ARG A 738 -12.15 -7.77 19.91
CA ARG A 738 -11.88 -7.88 21.35
C ARG A 738 -12.03 -6.54 22.05
N LEU A 739 -11.55 -5.45 21.43
CA LEU A 739 -11.67 -4.11 22.00
C LEU A 739 -13.11 -3.61 21.97
N GLY A 740 -13.81 -3.75 20.84
CA GLY A 740 -15.22 -3.36 20.72
C GLY A 740 -16.11 -4.06 21.75
N ASN A 741 -15.93 -5.38 21.92
CA ASN A 741 -16.62 -6.16 22.96
C ASN A 741 -16.27 -5.69 24.38
N LYS A 742 -15.03 -5.24 24.63
CA LYS A 742 -14.63 -4.70 25.93
C LYS A 742 -15.34 -3.35 26.19
N ILE A 743 -15.35 -2.45 25.21
CA ILE A 743 -16.00 -1.13 25.33
C ILE A 743 -17.52 -1.29 25.52
N TRP A 744 -18.17 -2.12 24.69
CA TRP A 744 -19.60 -2.42 24.80
C TRP A 744 -19.99 -2.91 26.20
N LYS A 745 -19.19 -3.81 26.79
CA LYS A 745 -19.40 -4.30 28.16
C LYS A 745 -19.17 -3.23 29.22
N THR A 746 -18.16 -2.37 29.06
CA THR A 746 -17.89 -1.27 30.02
C THR A 746 -19.03 -0.26 30.09
N LEU A 747 -19.72 -0.01 28.97
CA LEU A 747 -20.90 0.87 28.92
C LEU A 747 -22.14 0.27 29.62
N GLN A 748 -22.08 -1.01 30.02
CA GLN A 748 -23.19 -1.76 30.63
C GLN A 748 -24.45 -1.80 29.75
N LEU A 749 -24.26 -1.85 28.43
CA LEU A 749 -25.33 -2.00 27.43
C LEU A 749 -25.81 -3.46 27.35
N PRO A 750 -27.04 -3.72 26.87
CA PRO A 750 -27.55 -5.08 26.70
C PRO A 750 -26.68 -5.89 25.72
N PRO A 751 -26.61 -7.23 25.85
CA PRO A 751 -25.86 -8.07 24.90
C PRO A 751 -26.32 -7.84 23.46
N TYR A 752 -25.40 -7.60 22.53
CA TYR A 752 -25.76 -7.24 21.16
C TYR A 752 -26.62 -8.31 20.43
N LYS A 753 -26.44 -9.59 20.76
CA LYS A 753 -27.31 -10.68 20.25
C LYS A 753 -28.80 -10.46 20.55
N LEU A 754 -29.11 -9.91 21.73
CA LEU A 754 -30.48 -9.59 22.12
C LEU A 754 -31.00 -8.37 21.32
N VAL A 755 -30.12 -7.42 21.00
CA VAL A 755 -30.45 -6.27 20.14
C VAL A 755 -30.76 -6.74 18.72
N GLU A 756 -29.95 -7.62 18.14
CA GLU A 756 -30.19 -8.23 16.81
C GLU A 756 -31.53 -9.00 16.77
N GLU A 757 -31.81 -9.80 17.80
CA GLU A 757 -33.07 -10.53 17.94
C GLU A 757 -34.27 -9.57 17.99
N ALA A 758 -34.19 -8.49 18.78
CA ALA A 758 -35.23 -7.49 18.90
C ALA A 758 -35.46 -6.71 17.59
N VAL A 759 -34.38 -6.29 16.91
CA VAL A 759 -34.44 -5.60 15.61
C VAL A 759 -35.12 -6.48 14.56
N ALA A 760 -34.77 -7.76 14.50
CA ALA A 760 -35.38 -8.73 13.60
C ALA A 760 -36.86 -8.98 13.94
N ARG A 761 -37.20 -9.09 15.23
CA ARG A 761 -38.58 -9.31 15.71
C ARG A 761 -39.50 -8.15 15.33
N PHE A 762 -39.04 -6.91 15.47
CA PHE A 762 -39.82 -5.70 15.17
C PHE A 762 -39.68 -5.19 13.73
N ARG A 763 -38.89 -5.88 12.88
CA ARG A 763 -38.66 -5.52 11.46
C ARG A 763 -38.16 -4.09 11.27
N LEU A 764 -37.32 -3.63 12.19
CA LEU A 764 -36.67 -2.32 12.05
C LEU A 764 -35.61 -2.44 10.95
N ALA A 765 -35.66 -1.55 9.97
CA ALA A 765 -34.64 -1.49 8.93
C ALA A 765 -33.31 -1.09 9.59
N SER A 766 -32.34 -2.00 9.61
CA SER A 766 -30.95 -1.66 9.83
C SER A 766 -30.54 -0.78 8.66
N SER A 767 -30.48 0.55 8.85
CA SER A 767 -29.84 1.44 7.89
C SER A 767 -28.39 0.97 7.72
N SER A 768 -28.10 0.40 6.56
CA SER A 768 -26.78 0.01 6.07
C SER A 768 -25.91 1.22 5.86
#